data_AF-A0AAN4YSA3-F1
#
_entry.id   AF-A0AAN4YSA3-F1
#
_cell.length_a   1.000
_cell.length_b   1.000
_cell.length_c   1.000
_cell.angle_alpha   90.00
_cell.angle_beta   90.00
_cell.angle_gamma   90.00
#
_symmetry.space_group_name_H-M   'P 1'
#
loop_
_entity.id
_entity.type
_entity.pdbx_description
1 polymer ?
#
loop_
_entity_poly.entity_id
_entity_poly.type
_entity_poly.pdbx_seq_one_letter_code
_entity_poly.pdbx_strand_id
1 'polypeptide(L)'
;MVTYSEEADVVRLDVQADGSIRPLPGHYFHLYQLFSWRGWENHPFTVGAYTAPNPTSPLTSSSNAQQGPHYMTGALNEKNPFTSTPTEVFTQGSQSSTTDPALGNLVFWIRPYNGWTKRLKDQCLRSSSSDDSAVNGYYQTSIPISLEGPYGHTLPLHHYGTVVMIVGGTGIATAVPYIHDHVSRLSKAGSRVSDDTKTQTSNLTLVWACRGHVFMQQLCGRELAGALEIEGFTGRFHCTKGCNSHCAADNKNGELRIGRGRPNIENIIHGAATEAQIARHKMAGVDVTAFRDPYVFQNKDLDDTVGSSSGTWYAAISGGVHDVGPGVFLYRNQGSGYEDWEYLGKWWSEPVNSTCGNGDWAKAWGYNFEVGNVFSLDKEGYNVNGETFITLGVEGSYGPITESVTSMHGMLWASGNILKPDGGNVTFEPTMAGVLDWGISSYAAAGKVLPATSQASEKSGAPDRFISYVWLTGDVFGGVAGYPSEQQGWQNTLLLPRELHKQTISNVVDNDLASETGSWCVKDSENSCLKLETMGIKIARETYKAMTNKTSFTEPKRTFCEDGAVPFKQSPTTKFFVLNAQLSFPKSARDPGVQAGFKILSSELESTTIYYQFSNESIVIGRSNTSAAVQTTTEIEHYYRVRASAVV
;
A
#
# COMPACT_ATOMS: atom_id res chain seq x y z
N MET A 1 -25.13 -36.23 -7.98
CA MET A 1 -24.37 -36.82 -9.12
C MET A 1 -22.91 -36.42 -9.01
N VAL A 2 -21.98 -37.34 -9.24
CA VAL A 2 -20.53 -37.05 -9.26
C VAL A 2 -20.02 -37.30 -10.67
N THR A 3 -19.36 -36.32 -11.27
CA THR A 3 -18.74 -36.43 -12.59
C THR A 3 -17.25 -36.09 -12.49
N TYR A 4 -16.39 -37.03 -12.85
CA TYR A 4 -14.96 -36.79 -13.01
C TYR A 4 -14.63 -36.54 -14.48
N SER A 5 -13.96 -35.42 -14.77
CA SER A 5 -13.41 -35.11 -16.09
C SER A 5 -11.92 -35.41 -16.07
N GLU A 6 -11.48 -36.36 -16.90
CA GLU A 6 -10.09 -36.79 -16.93
C GLU A 6 -9.15 -35.68 -17.42
N GLU A 7 -9.54 -35.00 -18.50
CA GLU A 7 -8.72 -33.96 -19.13
C GLU A 7 -8.62 -32.69 -18.27
N ALA A 8 -9.70 -32.30 -17.59
CA ALA A 8 -9.66 -31.21 -16.61
C ALA A 8 -8.96 -31.62 -15.30
N ASP A 9 -8.93 -32.91 -14.98
CA ASP A 9 -8.59 -33.50 -13.69
C ASP A 9 -9.33 -32.77 -12.54
N VAL A 10 -10.66 -32.70 -12.69
CA VAL A 10 -11.60 -32.08 -11.74
C VAL A 10 -12.82 -32.97 -11.59
N VAL A 11 -13.31 -33.10 -10.35
CA VAL A 11 -14.60 -33.68 -10.00
C VAL A 11 -15.62 -32.55 -9.87
N ARG A 12 -16.71 -32.65 -10.62
CA ARG A 12 -17.93 -31.86 -10.42
C ARG A 12 -18.90 -32.69 -9.59
N LEU A 13 -19.35 -32.12 -8.48
CA LEU A 13 -20.34 -32.72 -7.60
C LEU A 13 -21.61 -31.87 -7.63
N ASP A 14 -22.69 -32.40 -8.18
CA ASP A 14 -24.02 -31.80 -8.17
C ASP A 14 -24.85 -32.45 -7.05
N VAL A 15 -25.20 -31.68 -6.02
CA VAL A 15 -25.95 -32.12 -4.85
C VAL A 15 -27.34 -31.48 -4.86
N GLN A 16 -28.38 -32.32 -4.92
CA GLN A 16 -29.74 -31.88 -4.68
C GLN A 16 -29.91 -31.56 -3.19
N ALA A 17 -30.29 -30.33 -2.91
CA ALA A 17 -30.45 -29.80 -1.58
C ALA A 17 -31.92 -29.44 -1.35
N ASP A 18 -32.37 -29.55 -0.10
CA ASP A 18 -33.68 -29.06 0.32
C ASP A 18 -33.85 -27.58 -0.06
N GLY A 19 -35.04 -27.20 -0.53
CA GLY A 19 -35.37 -25.84 -0.93
C GLY A 19 -35.29 -24.81 0.22
N SER A 20 -35.17 -25.27 1.46
CA SER A 20 -34.86 -24.44 2.63
C SER A 20 -33.43 -23.89 2.63
N ILE A 21 -32.48 -24.54 1.95
CA ILE A 21 -31.07 -24.13 1.89
C ILE A 21 -30.92 -22.98 0.90
N ARG A 22 -30.54 -21.80 1.40
CA ARG A 22 -30.28 -20.59 0.60
C ARG A 22 -28.79 -20.28 0.58
N PRO A 23 -28.02 -20.78 -0.40
CA PRO A 23 -26.60 -20.45 -0.52
C PRO A 23 -26.43 -18.97 -0.91
N LEU A 24 -25.42 -18.32 -0.33
CA LEU A 24 -24.97 -16.99 -0.70
C LEU A 24 -23.51 -17.06 -1.16
N PRO A 25 -23.01 -16.06 -1.90
CA PRO A 25 -21.60 -15.99 -2.24
C PRO A 25 -20.71 -16.06 -0.98
N GLY A 26 -19.64 -16.86 -1.05
CA GLY A 26 -18.75 -17.12 0.08
C GLY A 26 -19.18 -18.27 1.00
N HIS A 27 -20.38 -18.86 0.81
CA HIS A 27 -20.80 -20.02 1.60
C HIS A 27 -20.06 -21.30 1.21
N TYR A 28 -19.76 -22.12 2.22
CA TYR A 28 -19.20 -23.47 2.07
C TYR A 28 -19.94 -24.49 2.93
N PHE A 29 -19.80 -25.76 2.58
CA PHE A 29 -20.43 -26.89 3.28
C PHE A 29 -19.38 -27.96 3.59
N HIS A 30 -19.52 -28.60 4.74
CA HIS A 30 -18.81 -29.84 5.03
C HIS A 30 -19.57 -30.99 4.35
N LEU A 31 -18.86 -31.73 3.49
CA LEU A 31 -19.42 -32.83 2.71
C LEU A 31 -19.03 -34.18 3.32
N TYR A 32 -20.02 -35.05 3.51
CA TYR A 32 -19.83 -36.39 4.09
C TYR A 32 -20.28 -37.49 3.12
N GLN A 33 -19.61 -38.63 3.17
CA GLN A 33 -20.08 -39.88 2.56
C GLN A 33 -20.37 -40.91 3.68
N LEU A 34 -21.43 -40.66 4.47
CA LEU A 34 -21.72 -41.34 5.75
C LEU A 34 -21.74 -42.87 5.67
N PHE A 35 -22.17 -43.45 4.55
CA PHE A 35 -22.28 -44.89 4.35
C PHE A 35 -21.03 -45.54 3.72
N SER A 36 -19.88 -44.89 3.80
CA SER A 36 -18.59 -45.42 3.36
C SER A 36 -17.72 -45.88 4.54
N TRP A 37 -16.67 -46.66 4.28
CA TRP A 37 -15.71 -47.15 5.30
C TRP A 37 -15.07 -46.03 6.14
N ARG A 38 -15.13 -44.77 5.69
CA ARG A 38 -14.68 -43.58 6.41
C ARG A 38 -15.77 -42.50 6.44
N GLY A 39 -16.99 -42.88 6.80
CA GLY A 39 -18.15 -41.98 6.78
C GLY A 39 -18.06 -40.75 7.68
N TRP A 40 -17.16 -40.77 8.67
CA TRP A 40 -16.84 -39.62 9.53
C TRP A 40 -15.90 -38.60 8.87
N GLU A 41 -15.22 -38.97 7.78
CA GLU A 41 -14.33 -38.06 7.06
C GLU A 41 -15.19 -37.00 6.32
N ASN A 42 -14.97 -35.74 6.66
CA ASN A 42 -15.61 -34.61 6.03
C ASN A 42 -14.59 -33.57 5.61
N HIS A 43 -14.96 -32.79 4.61
CA HIS A 43 -14.11 -31.74 4.05
C HIS A 43 -14.98 -30.54 3.69
N PRO A 44 -14.53 -29.32 4.01
CA PRO A 44 -15.23 -28.11 3.59
C PRO A 44 -15.00 -27.84 2.10
N PHE A 45 -16.09 -27.57 1.37
CA PHE A 45 -16.03 -27.10 -0.01
C PHE A 45 -16.94 -25.90 -0.21
N THR A 46 -16.40 -24.84 -0.81
CA THR A 46 -17.16 -23.67 -1.22
C THR A 46 -18.14 -24.04 -2.32
N VAL A 47 -19.38 -23.56 -2.21
CA VAL A 47 -20.38 -23.72 -3.28
C VAL A 47 -19.92 -22.92 -4.49
N GLY A 48 -19.68 -23.59 -5.61
CA GLY A 48 -19.20 -22.95 -6.84
C GLY A 48 -20.33 -22.38 -7.70
N ALA A 49 -21.49 -23.04 -7.73
CA ALA A 49 -22.69 -22.54 -8.38
C ALA A 49 -23.93 -23.14 -7.71
N TYR A 50 -25.08 -22.49 -7.89
CA TYR A 50 -26.35 -23.00 -7.39
C TYR A 50 -27.51 -22.53 -8.26
N THR A 51 -28.58 -23.32 -8.31
CA THR A 51 -29.85 -22.92 -8.93
C THR A 51 -30.91 -22.77 -7.86
N ALA A 52 -31.53 -21.59 -7.77
CA ALA A 52 -32.69 -21.40 -6.92
C ALA A 52 -33.90 -22.17 -7.49
N PRO A 53 -34.77 -22.74 -6.65
CA PRO A 53 -36.02 -23.31 -7.11
C PRO A 53 -36.86 -22.24 -7.80
N ASN A 54 -37.40 -22.55 -8.99
CA ASN A 54 -38.26 -21.64 -9.74
C ASN A 54 -39.46 -21.22 -8.87
N PRO A 55 -39.65 -19.91 -8.58
CA PRO A 55 -40.90 -19.46 -8.03
C PRO A 55 -41.95 -19.48 -9.14
N THR A 56 -42.91 -20.39 -9.08
CA THR A 56 -44.12 -20.29 -9.86
C THR A 56 -44.75 -18.91 -9.61
N SER A 57 -45.02 -18.18 -10.69
CA SER A 57 -45.54 -16.81 -10.68
C SER A 57 -46.89 -16.65 -9.95
N PRO A 58 -47.26 -15.41 -9.57
CA PRO A 58 -47.86 -15.12 -8.27
C PRO A 58 -49.39 -15.22 -8.25
N LEU A 59 -49.92 -15.74 -7.15
CA LEU A 59 -51.29 -15.46 -6.73
C LEU A 59 -51.24 -14.55 -5.50
N THR A 60 -51.65 -13.32 -5.76
CA THR A 60 -52.01 -12.26 -4.84
C THR A 60 -52.68 -12.76 -3.56
N SER A 61 -52.10 -12.45 -2.41
CA SER A 61 -52.89 -12.09 -1.22
C SER A 61 -52.05 -11.25 -0.25
N SER A 62 -52.73 -10.26 0.29
CA SER A 62 -52.24 -9.09 1.00
C SER A 62 -52.00 -9.33 2.49
N SER A 63 -51.16 -8.43 3.03
CA SER A 63 -51.25 -7.79 4.36
C SER A 63 -50.54 -8.42 5.58
N ASN A 64 -49.67 -7.56 6.13
CA ASN A 64 -49.46 -7.21 7.54
C ASN A 64 -48.45 -7.96 8.43
N ALA A 65 -47.61 -7.12 9.06
CA ALA A 65 -46.80 -7.30 10.27
C ALA A 65 -45.56 -8.22 10.15
N GLN A 66 -44.41 -7.96 10.78
CA GLN A 66 -44.03 -7.09 11.89
C GLN A 66 -42.49 -6.94 11.85
N GLN A 67 -42.00 -5.79 12.31
CA GLN A 67 -40.57 -5.47 12.43
C GLN A 67 -39.82 -6.43 13.37
N GLY A 68 -38.57 -6.74 13.02
CA GLY A 68 -37.55 -7.44 13.83
C GLY A 68 -36.14 -7.14 13.28
N PRO A 69 -35.07 -7.28 14.06
CA PRO A 69 -34.30 -6.13 14.55
C PRO A 69 -32.99 -5.80 13.80
N HIS A 70 -32.60 -4.55 14.00
CA HIS A 70 -31.34 -3.86 13.70
C HIS A 70 -30.07 -4.73 13.63
N TYR A 71 -29.35 -4.62 12.51
CA TYR A 71 -27.97 -5.09 12.36
C TYR A 71 -27.00 -4.13 13.07
N MET A 72 -26.32 -4.61 14.11
CA MET A 72 -25.12 -3.97 14.66
C MET A 72 -23.90 -4.46 13.90
N THR A 73 -23.18 -3.53 13.26
CA THR A 73 -21.85 -3.76 12.68
C THR A 73 -20.80 -3.66 13.80
N GLY A 74 -20.33 -4.82 14.27
CA GLY A 74 -19.25 -4.95 15.24
C GLY A 74 -17.88 -5.08 14.55
N ALA A 75 -16.94 -4.24 14.99
CA ALA A 75 -15.55 -4.17 14.54
C ALA A 75 -14.80 -5.51 14.65
N LEU A 76 -13.97 -5.79 13.64
CA LEU A 76 -13.00 -6.88 13.64
C LEU A 76 -11.87 -6.55 14.62
N ASN A 77 -11.70 -7.38 15.64
CA ASN A 77 -10.46 -7.47 16.40
C ASN A 77 -10.04 -8.94 16.47
N GLU A 78 -8.86 -9.24 15.93
CA GLU A 78 -8.22 -10.54 16.03
C GLU A 78 -7.76 -10.82 17.48
N LYS A 79 -8.23 -11.92 18.06
CA LYS A 79 -7.44 -13.00 18.70
C LYS A 79 -8.28 -13.82 19.68
N ASN A 80 -8.12 -15.14 19.55
CA ASN A 80 -8.53 -16.27 20.40
C ASN A 80 -9.90 -16.94 20.16
N PRO A 81 -9.95 -18.29 20.23
CA PRO A 81 -11.13 -19.08 19.89
C PRO A 81 -12.02 -19.26 21.11
N PHE A 82 -13.30 -18.89 21.00
CA PHE A 82 -14.32 -19.32 21.94
C PHE A 82 -15.55 -19.82 21.20
N THR A 83 -15.78 -21.12 21.36
CA THR A 83 -17.04 -21.83 21.12
C THR A 83 -18.20 -21.13 21.80
N SER A 84 -19.23 -20.76 21.04
CA SER A 84 -20.57 -20.48 21.57
C SER A 84 -21.61 -21.10 20.65
N THR A 85 -22.21 -22.19 21.14
CA THR A 85 -23.43 -22.81 20.63
C THR A 85 -24.64 -22.01 21.10
N PRO A 86 -25.57 -21.62 20.22
CA PRO A 86 -26.93 -21.33 20.61
C PRO A 86 -27.79 -22.58 20.38
N THR A 87 -28.24 -23.18 21.48
CA THR A 87 -29.31 -24.17 21.50
C THR A 87 -30.62 -23.46 21.15
N GLU A 88 -31.19 -23.71 19.96
CA GLU A 88 -32.56 -23.32 19.67
C GLU A 88 -33.53 -24.47 19.95
N VAL A 89 -34.56 -24.11 20.71
CA VAL A 89 -35.61 -24.98 21.24
C VAL A 89 -36.64 -25.23 20.14
N PHE A 90 -36.83 -26.51 19.79
CA PHE A 90 -37.89 -26.99 18.90
C PHE A 90 -39.27 -26.64 19.47
N THR A 91 -40.06 -25.86 18.72
CA THR A 91 -41.51 -25.76 18.94
C THR A 91 -42.22 -26.37 17.73
N GLN A 92 -42.85 -27.53 17.92
CA GLN A 92 -43.64 -28.22 16.89
C GLN A 92 -44.92 -27.41 16.58
N GLY A 93 -45.03 -26.95 15.34
CA GLY A 93 -46.28 -26.46 14.75
C GLY A 93 -46.71 -27.40 13.63
N SER A 94 -47.72 -28.24 13.91
CA SER A 94 -48.33 -29.17 12.97
C SER A 94 -49.20 -28.42 11.96
N GLN A 95 -48.79 -28.33 10.68
CA GLN A 95 -49.73 -28.13 9.57
C GLN A 95 -49.28 -28.90 8.32
N SER A 96 -50.15 -29.82 7.90
CA SER A 96 -50.06 -30.60 6.68
C SER A 96 -50.47 -29.75 5.47
N SER A 97 -49.55 -29.55 4.53
CA SER A 97 -49.88 -29.20 3.14
C SER A 97 -48.84 -29.82 2.22
N THR A 98 -49.28 -30.83 1.46
CA THR A 98 -48.50 -31.58 0.47
C THR A 98 -48.31 -30.74 -0.80
N THR A 99 -47.15 -30.11 -0.93
CA THR A 99 -46.53 -29.76 -2.21
C THR A 99 -45.02 -29.99 -2.01
N ASP A 100 -44.43 -30.93 -2.75
CA ASP A 100 -42.99 -31.22 -2.64
C ASP A 100 -42.19 -29.93 -2.80
N PRO A 101 -41.31 -29.57 -1.84
CA PRO A 101 -40.48 -28.38 -1.96
C PRO A 101 -39.57 -28.55 -3.19
N ALA A 102 -39.61 -27.59 -4.10
CA ALA A 102 -38.73 -27.58 -5.26
C ALA A 102 -37.27 -27.62 -4.78
N LEU A 103 -36.55 -28.69 -5.15
CA LEU A 103 -35.16 -28.92 -4.74
C LEU A 103 -34.23 -27.91 -5.45
N GLY A 104 -33.32 -27.32 -4.68
CA GLY A 104 -32.20 -26.56 -5.22
C GLY A 104 -31.05 -27.49 -5.62
N ASN A 105 -30.17 -27.06 -6.53
CA ASN A 105 -28.94 -27.80 -6.86
C ASN A 105 -27.72 -26.99 -6.41
N LEU A 106 -26.80 -27.64 -5.68
CA LEU A 106 -25.51 -27.09 -5.28
C LEU A 106 -24.40 -27.76 -6.07
N VAL A 107 -23.50 -26.97 -6.65
CA VAL A 107 -22.39 -27.46 -7.47
C VAL A 107 -21.07 -27.20 -6.75
N PHE A 108 -20.24 -28.24 -6.63
CA PHE A 108 -18.89 -28.16 -6.08
C PHE A 108 -17.87 -28.61 -7.13
N TRP A 109 -16.75 -27.89 -7.24
CA TRP A 109 -15.61 -28.28 -8.08
C TRP A 109 -14.44 -28.69 -7.20
N ILE A 110 -14.05 -29.95 -7.31
CA ILE A 110 -13.12 -30.60 -6.40
C ILE A 110 -11.95 -31.13 -7.22
N ARG A 111 -10.74 -30.65 -6.93
CA ARG A 111 -9.53 -31.23 -7.53
C ARG A 111 -9.14 -32.50 -6.76
N PRO A 112 -9.00 -33.66 -7.43
CA PRO A 112 -8.53 -34.87 -6.77
C PRO A 112 -7.07 -34.73 -6.31
N TYR A 113 -6.82 -35.01 -5.04
CA TYR A 113 -5.47 -35.09 -4.47
C TYR A 113 -5.27 -36.46 -3.81
N ASN A 114 -5.36 -36.50 -2.47
CA ASN A 114 -5.28 -37.69 -1.64
C ASN A 114 -6.57 -37.85 -0.83
N GLY A 115 -6.64 -38.90 0.00
CA GLY A 115 -7.77 -39.11 0.91
C GLY A 115 -9.12 -39.24 0.20
N TRP A 116 -10.15 -38.59 0.74
CA TRP A 116 -11.52 -38.65 0.22
C TRP A 116 -11.67 -38.19 -1.23
N THR A 117 -11.00 -37.11 -1.64
CA THR A 117 -11.11 -36.59 -3.03
C THR A 117 -10.56 -37.56 -4.07
N LYS A 118 -9.47 -38.28 -3.76
CA LYS A 118 -8.97 -39.37 -4.60
C LYS A 118 -9.99 -40.51 -4.67
N ARG A 119 -10.59 -40.89 -3.54
CA ARG A 119 -11.59 -41.96 -3.51
C ARG A 119 -12.85 -41.59 -4.31
N LEU A 120 -13.24 -40.32 -4.37
CA LEU A 120 -14.32 -39.87 -5.25
C LEU A 120 -13.99 -40.07 -6.73
N LYS A 121 -12.78 -39.67 -7.15
CA LYS A 121 -12.28 -39.95 -8.51
C LYS A 121 -12.27 -41.44 -8.81
N ASP A 122 -11.69 -42.24 -7.91
CA ASP A 122 -11.59 -43.70 -8.08
C ASP A 122 -12.99 -44.35 -8.15
N GLN A 123 -13.98 -43.84 -7.40
CA GLN A 123 -15.37 -44.30 -7.49
C GLN A 123 -16.01 -44.00 -8.86
N CYS A 124 -15.75 -42.82 -9.43
CA CYS A 124 -16.21 -42.49 -10.79
C CYS A 124 -15.57 -43.39 -11.85
N LEU A 125 -14.27 -43.67 -11.73
CA LEU A 125 -13.55 -44.52 -12.68
C LEU A 125 -14.02 -45.99 -12.63
N ARG A 126 -14.37 -46.50 -11.44
CA ARG A 126 -14.84 -47.88 -11.25
C ARG A 126 -16.29 -48.10 -11.70
N SER A 127 -17.17 -47.11 -11.56
CA SER A 127 -18.57 -47.24 -11.99
C SER A 127 -18.73 -47.32 -13.50
N SER A 128 -17.78 -46.77 -14.26
CA SER A 128 -17.78 -46.78 -15.73
C SER A 128 -17.09 -47.99 -16.36
N SER A 129 -16.54 -48.94 -15.58
CA SER A 129 -15.83 -50.11 -16.12
C SER A 129 -16.74 -51.29 -16.49
N SER A 130 -18.06 -51.17 -16.35
CA SER A 130 -19.01 -52.29 -16.57
C SER A 130 -20.03 -52.07 -17.69
N ASP A 131 -20.02 -50.93 -18.38
CA ASP A 131 -20.80 -50.69 -19.61
C ASP A 131 -20.22 -49.47 -20.34
N ASP A 132 -20.40 -49.40 -21.65
CA ASP A 132 -19.90 -48.46 -22.69
C ASP A 132 -20.23 -46.96 -22.42
N SER A 133 -19.93 -46.48 -21.21
CA SER A 133 -20.43 -45.25 -20.59
C SER A 133 -19.36 -44.17 -20.40
N ALA A 134 -18.10 -44.46 -20.78
CA ALA A 134 -17.04 -43.46 -20.87
C ALA A 134 -17.24 -42.60 -22.13
N VAL A 135 -18.22 -41.69 -22.09
CA VAL A 135 -18.43 -40.72 -23.17
C VAL A 135 -17.34 -39.65 -23.05
N ASN A 136 -16.38 -39.65 -23.99
CA ASN A 136 -15.39 -38.58 -24.18
C ASN A 136 -14.59 -38.18 -22.92
N GLY A 137 -14.12 -39.13 -22.11
CA GLY A 137 -13.25 -38.85 -20.95
C GLY A 137 -13.97 -38.30 -19.71
N TYR A 138 -15.30 -38.45 -19.65
CA TYR A 138 -16.11 -38.16 -18.47
C TYR A 138 -16.59 -39.45 -17.81
N TYR A 139 -16.46 -39.51 -16.49
CA TYR A 139 -16.78 -40.67 -15.68
C TYR A 139 -17.79 -40.29 -14.60
N GLN A 140 -18.90 -41.02 -14.50
CA GLN A 140 -20.02 -40.64 -13.65
C GLN A 140 -20.41 -41.71 -12.66
N THR A 141 -20.84 -41.28 -11.48
CA THR A 141 -21.43 -42.14 -10.45
C THR A 141 -22.44 -41.38 -9.60
N SER A 142 -23.42 -42.10 -9.05
CA SER A 142 -24.36 -41.56 -8.07
C SER A 142 -23.96 -42.05 -6.69
N ILE A 143 -23.63 -41.12 -5.79
CA ILE A 143 -23.32 -41.43 -4.39
C ILE A 143 -24.15 -40.54 -3.46
N PRO A 144 -24.64 -41.08 -2.33
CA PRO A 144 -25.24 -40.26 -1.27
C PRO A 144 -24.17 -39.36 -0.63
N ILE A 145 -24.43 -38.05 -0.63
CA ILE A 145 -23.63 -37.04 0.07
C ILE A 145 -24.52 -36.35 1.10
N SER A 146 -24.05 -36.29 2.35
CA SER A 146 -24.69 -35.48 3.39
C SER A 146 -24.01 -34.12 3.46
N LEU A 147 -24.82 -33.07 3.63
CA LEU A 147 -24.39 -31.67 3.71
C LEU A 147 -24.50 -31.18 5.15
N GLU A 148 -23.46 -30.50 5.63
CA GLU A 148 -23.50 -29.73 6.88
C GLU A 148 -23.08 -28.28 6.57
N GLY A 149 -23.92 -27.31 6.93
CA GLY A 149 -23.77 -25.90 6.58
C GLY A 149 -25.13 -25.22 6.28
N PRO A 150 -25.15 -24.01 5.69
CA PRO A 150 -23.99 -23.26 5.18
C PRO A 150 -23.13 -22.65 6.28
N TYR A 151 -21.82 -22.57 6.01
CA TYR A 151 -20.85 -21.78 6.78
C TYR A 151 -20.25 -20.67 5.91
N GLY A 152 -19.58 -19.70 6.53
CA GLY A 152 -18.94 -18.57 5.85
C GLY A 152 -19.76 -17.28 5.93
N HIS A 153 -19.33 -16.26 5.19
CA HIS A 153 -20.00 -14.95 5.12
C HIS A 153 -19.87 -14.37 3.72
N THR A 154 -20.79 -13.48 3.37
CA THR A 154 -20.81 -12.76 2.09
C THR A 154 -20.22 -11.37 2.25
N LEU A 155 -19.33 -10.99 1.34
CA LEU A 155 -18.77 -9.65 1.25
C LEU A 155 -19.68 -8.75 0.38
N PRO A 156 -19.89 -7.48 0.75
CA PRO A 156 -20.76 -6.58 -0.01
C PRO A 156 -20.04 -6.01 -1.24
N LEU A 157 -19.62 -6.88 -2.17
CA LEU A 157 -18.83 -6.48 -3.35
C LEU A 157 -19.56 -5.45 -4.22
N HIS A 158 -20.89 -5.44 -4.19
CA HIS A 158 -21.75 -4.50 -4.90
C HIS A 158 -21.63 -3.03 -4.43
N HIS A 159 -20.98 -2.75 -3.30
CA HIS A 159 -20.66 -1.39 -2.85
C HIS A 159 -19.39 -0.81 -3.49
N TYR A 160 -18.59 -1.63 -4.17
CA TYR A 160 -17.33 -1.19 -4.76
C TYR A 160 -17.51 -0.90 -6.24
N GLY A 161 -17.02 0.25 -6.72
CA GLY A 161 -17.07 0.62 -8.14
C GLY A 161 -16.24 -0.28 -9.05
N THR A 162 -15.13 -0.81 -8.56
CA THR A 162 -14.25 -1.73 -9.28
C THR A 162 -13.85 -2.90 -8.38
N VAL A 163 -13.99 -4.13 -8.90
CA VAL A 163 -13.67 -5.36 -8.19
C VAL A 163 -12.73 -6.21 -9.03
N VAL A 164 -11.60 -6.64 -8.45
CA VAL A 164 -10.66 -7.57 -9.09
C VAL A 164 -10.59 -8.86 -8.28
N MET A 165 -10.98 -9.97 -8.89
CA MET A 165 -10.97 -11.31 -8.30
C MET A 165 -9.78 -12.10 -8.86
N ILE A 166 -8.81 -12.44 -8.01
CA ILE A 166 -7.64 -13.23 -8.40
C ILE A 166 -7.76 -14.63 -7.78
N VAL A 167 -7.93 -15.65 -8.62
CA VAL A 167 -8.18 -17.02 -8.17
C VAL A 167 -7.33 -18.05 -8.91
N GLY A 168 -7.07 -19.18 -8.24
CA GLY A 168 -6.25 -20.27 -8.76
C GLY A 168 -6.98 -21.61 -8.75
N GLY A 169 -6.86 -22.39 -9.83
CA GLY A 169 -7.37 -23.76 -9.93
C GLY A 169 -8.87 -23.86 -9.64
N THR A 170 -9.28 -24.82 -8.79
CA THR A 170 -10.67 -24.96 -8.32
C THR A 170 -11.09 -23.90 -7.30
N GLY A 171 -10.18 -23.01 -6.88
CA GLY A 171 -10.51 -21.82 -6.09
C GLY A 171 -11.44 -20.85 -6.80
N ILE A 172 -11.66 -21.01 -8.12
CA ILE A 172 -12.72 -20.34 -8.89
C ILE A 172 -14.12 -20.48 -8.26
N ALA A 173 -14.33 -21.53 -7.44
CA ALA A 173 -15.55 -21.74 -6.67
C ALA A 173 -15.90 -20.57 -5.74
N THR A 174 -14.92 -19.78 -5.30
CA THR A 174 -15.21 -18.58 -4.49
C THR A 174 -15.70 -17.41 -5.33
N ALA A 175 -15.25 -17.27 -6.57
CA ALA A 175 -15.53 -16.11 -7.42
C ALA A 175 -16.85 -16.25 -8.19
N VAL A 176 -17.16 -17.43 -8.73
CA VAL A 176 -18.36 -17.64 -9.57
C VAL A 176 -19.66 -17.23 -8.87
N PRO A 177 -19.92 -17.56 -7.59
CA PRO A 177 -21.12 -17.09 -6.90
C PRO A 177 -21.24 -15.57 -6.83
N TYR A 178 -20.13 -14.85 -6.63
CA TYR A 178 -20.14 -13.38 -6.63
C TYR A 178 -20.38 -12.80 -8.03
N ILE A 179 -19.86 -13.48 -9.07
CA ILE A 179 -20.13 -13.10 -10.46
C ILE A 179 -21.61 -13.28 -10.78
N HIS A 180 -22.22 -14.39 -10.36
CA HIS A 180 -23.66 -14.62 -10.50
C HIS A 180 -24.49 -13.61 -9.72
N ASP A 181 -24.10 -13.25 -8.50
CA ASP A 181 -24.75 -12.19 -7.73
C ASP A 181 -24.69 -10.85 -8.46
N HIS A 182 -23.53 -10.50 -9.03
CA HIS A 182 -23.36 -9.28 -9.83
C HIS A 182 -24.27 -9.28 -11.08
N VAL A 183 -24.30 -10.37 -11.85
CA VAL A 183 -25.21 -10.53 -13.01
C VAL A 183 -26.68 -10.39 -12.59
N SER A 184 -27.06 -11.04 -11.48
CA SER A 184 -28.41 -10.99 -10.92
C SER A 184 -28.81 -9.56 -10.52
N ARG A 185 -27.90 -8.79 -9.92
CA ARG A 185 -28.15 -7.39 -9.54
C ARG A 185 -28.28 -6.47 -10.76
N LEU A 186 -27.45 -6.66 -11.79
CA LEU A 186 -27.55 -5.89 -13.04
C LEU A 186 -28.90 -6.14 -13.74
N SER A 187 -29.35 -7.40 -13.83
CA SER A 187 -30.64 -7.72 -14.45
C SER A 187 -31.85 -7.12 -13.71
N LYS A 188 -31.72 -6.79 -12.42
CA LYS A 188 -32.78 -6.19 -11.59
C LYS A 188 -32.74 -4.66 -11.55
N ALA A 189 -31.69 -4.02 -12.06
CA ALA A 189 -31.49 -2.56 -11.99
C ALA A 189 -32.58 -1.73 -12.71
N GLY A 190 -33.39 -2.34 -13.59
CA GLY A 190 -34.53 -1.70 -14.25
C GLY A 190 -35.87 -1.78 -13.49
N SER A 191 -35.93 -2.45 -12.34
CA SER A 191 -37.16 -2.63 -11.54
C SER A 191 -37.18 -1.67 -10.34
N ARG A 192 -38.37 -1.19 -9.93
CA ARG A 192 -38.58 -0.28 -8.78
C ARG A 192 -38.37 -1.01 -7.43
N VAL A 193 -37.17 -1.51 -7.17
CA VAL A 193 -36.81 -2.29 -5.98
C VAL A 193 -35.81 -1.53 -5.10
N SER A 194 -35.81 -1.82 -3.79
CA SER A 194 -35.03 -1.21 -2.71
C SER A 194 -33.54 -0.99 -2.99
N ASP A 195 -32.95 0.05 -2.39
CA ASP A 195 -31.54 0.48 -2.55
C ASP A 195 -30.51 -0.65 -2.39
N ASP A 196 -30.75 -1.60 -1.48
CA ASP A 196 -29.86 -2.73 -1.16
C ASP A 196 -29.68 -3.76 -2.31
N THR A 197 -30.49 -3.64 -3.37
CA THR A 197 -30.38 -4.50 -4.56
C THR A 197 -29.58 -3.89 -5.70
N LYS A 198 -29.25 -2.59 -5.61
CA LYS A 198 -28.50 -1.86 -6.64
C LYS A 198 -27.01 -2.15 -6.50
N THR A 199 -26.34 -2.39 -7.63
CA THR A 199 -24.87 -2.55 -7.65
C THR A 199 -24.22 -1.23 -8.08
N GLN A 200 -23.22 -0.79 -7.32
CA GLN A 200 -22.31 0.30 -7.68
C GLN A 200 -21.13 -0.22 -8.52
N THR A 201 -20.94 -1.53 -8.58
CA THR A 201 -19.87 -2.16 -9.36
C THR A 201 -20.14 -1.98 -10.83
N SER A 202 -19.29 -1.19 -11.49
CA SER A 202 -19.31 -0.98 -12.94
C SER A 202 -18.23 -1.78 -13.65
N ASN A 203 -17.20 -2.22 -12.93
CA ASN A 203 -16.10 -3.01 -13.48
C ASN A 203 -15.77 -4.19 -12.57
N LEU A 204 -15.93 -5.41 -13.08
CA LEU A 204 -15.60 -6.65 -12.41
C LEU A 204 -14.62 -7.46 -13.26
N THR A 205 -13.38 -7.60 -12.78
CA THR A 205 -12.33 -8.36 -13.46
C THR A 205 -12.08 -9.68 -12.75
N LEU A 206 -12.24 -10.80 -13.46
CA LEU A 206 -11.82 -12.13 -13.02
C LEU A 206 -10.45 -12.46 -13.62
N VAL A 207 -9.45 -12.68 -12.77
CA VAL A 207 -8.14 -13.20 -13.15
C VAL A 207 -8.02 -14.64 -12.64
N TRP A 208 -8.05 -15.60 -13.55
CA TRP A 208 -8.06 -17.01 -13.20
C TRP A 208 -6.88 -17.75 -13.78
N ALA A 209 -6.03 -18.30 -12.91
CA ALA A 209 -4.93 -19.17 -13.28
C ALA A 209 -5.25 -20.64 -13.01
N CYS A 210 -5.19 -21.51 -14.01
CA CYS A 210 -5.43 -22.96 -13.86
C CYS A 210 -4.30 -23.79 -14.49
N ARG A 211 -4.22 -25.07 -14.11
CA ARG A 211 -3.24 -26.01 -14.68
C ARG A 211 -3.54 -26.39 -16.12
N GLY A 212 -4.81 -26.51 -16.50
CA GLY A 212 -5.24 -26.88 -17.85
C GLY A 212 -6.39 -26.01 -18.32
N HIS A 213 -6.53 -25.87 -19.65
CA HIS A 213 -7.51 -24.98 -20.28
C HIS A 213 -8.92 -25.59 -20.35
N VAL A 214 -9.06 -26.91 -20.32
CA VAL A 214 -10.37 -27.59 -20.46
C VAL A 214 -11.33 -27.24 -19.32
N PHE A 215 -10.84 -27.18 -18.08
CA PHE A 215 -11.66 -26.73 -16.96
C PHE A 215 -12.14 -25.28 -17.15
N MET A 216 -11.31 -24.43 -17.77
CA MET A 216 -11.68 -23.04 -18.05
C MET A 216 -12.77 -22.98 -19.12
N GLN A 217 -12.61 -23.71 -20.22
CA GLN A 217 -13.59 -23.77 -21.30
C GLN A 217 -14.95 -24.30 -20.79
N GLN A 218 -14.94 -25.34 -19.95
CA GLN A 218 -16.15 -25.89 -19.34
C GLN A 218 -16.92 -24.84 -18.53
N LEU A 219 -16.24 -24.08 -17.66
CA LEU A 219 -16.89 -23.03 -16.85
C LEU A 219 -17.30 -21.83 -17.70
N CYS A 220 -16.49 -21.44 -18.70
CA CYS A 220 -16.82 -20.34 -19.61
C CYS A 220 -18.05 -20.64 -20.48
N GLY A 221 -18.21 -21.89 -20.93
CA GLY A 221 -19.38 -22.32 -21.70
C GLY A 221 -20.62 -22.64 -20.85
N ARG A 222 -20.55 -22.51 -19.52
CA ARG A 222 -21.65 -22.82 -18.60
C ARG A 222 -21.84 -21.70 -17.59
N GLU A 223 -21.20 -21.79 -16.43
CA GLU A 223 -21.45 -20.89 -15.30
C GLU A 223 -21.03 -19.44 -15.59
N LEU A 224 -20.00 -19.21 -16.39
CA LEU A 224 -19.54 -17.86 -16.73
C LEU A 224 -20.12 -17.33 -18.04
N ALA A 225 -20.90 -18.11 -18.78
CA ALA A 225 -21.38 -17.74 -20.11
C ALA A 225 -22.16 -16.41 -20.08
N GLY A 226 -23.12 -16.28 -19.17
CA GLY A 226 -23.91 -15.05 -19.03
C GLY A 226 -23.09 -13.85 -18.53
N ALA A 227 -21.99 -14.08 -17.80
CA ALA A 227 -21.12 -12.99 -17.34
C ALA A 227 -20.21 -12.45 -18.46
N LEU A 228 -19.74 -13.33 -19.34
CA LEU A 228 -18.87 -12.98 -20.48
C LEU A 228 -19.55 -12.07 -21.51
N GLU A 229 -20.88 -12.01 -21.50
CA GLU A 229 -21.69 -11.15 -22.38
C GLU A 229 -21.99 -9.78 -21.78
N ILE A 230 -21.68 -9.55 -20.49
CA ILE A 230 -22.03 -8.33 -19.77
C ILE A 230 -20.95 -7.26 -19.94
N GLU A 231 -21.39 -6.05 -20.31
CA GLU A 231 -20.53 -4.87 -20.30
C GLU A 231 -20.05 -4.57 -18.87
N GLY A 232 -18.74 -4.38 -18.71
CA GLY A 232 -18.11 -4.18 -17.41
C GLY A 232 -17.55 -5.46 -16.75
N PHE A 233 -17.80 -6.65 -17.31
CA PHE A 233 -17.12 -7.88 -16.90
C PHE A 233 -15.90 -8.15 -17.78
N THR A 234 -14.74 -8.44 -17.16
CA THR A 234 -13.51 -8.82 -17.87
C THR A 234 -12.96 -10.14 -17.35
N GLY A 235 -12.89 -11.16 -18.19
CA GLY A 235 -12.22 -12.43 -17.89
C GLY A 235 -10.79 -12.48 -18.42
N ARG A 236 -9.79 -12.63 -17.54
CA ARG A 236 -8.37 -12.86 -17.87
C ARG A 236 -7.97 -14.27 -17.44
N PHE A 237 -7.84 -15.16 -18.41
CA PHE A 237 -7.60 -16.59 -18.16
C PHE A 237 -6.13 -16.95 -18.44
N HIS A 238 -5.51 -17.70 -17.53
CA HIS A 238 -4.09 -18.05 -17.59
C HIS A 238 -3.86 -19.55 -17.37
N CYS A 239 -3.25 -20.23 -18.32
CA CYS A 239 -2.98 -21.67 -18.24
C CYS A 239 -1.50 -21.95 -17.99
N THR A 240 -1.21 -22.75 -16.95
CA THR A 240 0.16 -23.00 -16.45
C THR A 240 0.79 -24.30 -16.97
N LYS A 241 0.05 -25.19 -17.63
CA LYS A 241 0.56 -26.44 -18.24
C LYS A 241 -0.23 -26.83 -19.50
N GLY A 242 0.44 -27.39 -20.51
CA GLY A 242 -0.24 -28.02 -21.66
C GLY A 242 -0.80 -27.09 -22.74
N CYS A 243 -0.33 -25.84 -22.84
CA CYS A 243 -0.71 -24.96 -23.95
C CYS A 243 0.08 -25.30 -25.21
N ASN A 244 -0.56 -25.98 -26.17
CA ASN A 244 -0.09 -26.02 -27.57
C ASN A 244 -0.50 -24.74 -28.31
N SER A 245 -0.06 -24.57 -29.56
CA SER A 245 -0.13 -23.36 -30.40
C SER A 245 -1.48 -22.62 -30.52
N HIS A 246 -2.61 -23.22 -30.11
CA HIS A 246 -3.91 -22.55 -30.01
C HIS A 246 -4.00 -21.49 -28.89
N CYS A 247 -3.03 -21.42 -27.98
CA CYS A 247 -2.95 -20.40 -26.94
C CYS A 247 -2.05 -19.20 -27.32
N ALA A 248 -1.56 -19.16 -28.55
CA ALA A 248 -0.78 -18.03 -29.06
C ALA A 248 -1.72 -16.98 -29.66
N ALA A 249 -1.41 -15.73 -29.36
CA ALA A 249 -2.15 -14.56 -29.80
C ALA A 249 -2.30 -14.52 -31.33
N ASP A 250 -3.49 -14.84 -31.85
CA ASP A 250 -4.06 -14.09 -32.97
C ASP A 250 -5.56 -14.32 -33.11
N ASN A 251 -6.25 -13.21 -33.38
CA ASN A 251 -7.69 -13.04 -33.23
C ASN A 251 -8.36 -13.14 -34.61
N LYS A 252 -9.31 -14.06 -34.82
CA LYS A 252 -10.31 -13.93 -35.90
C LYS A 252 -11.75 -14.34 -35.59
N ASN A 253 -12.07 -15.12 -34.54
CA ASN A 253 -13.40 -15.77 -34.42
C ASN A 253 -14.17 -15.62 -33.09
N GLY A 254 -13.80 -14.73 -32.17
CA GLY A 254 -14.57 -14.57 -30.91
C GLY A 254 -14.35 -15.70 -29.87
N GLU A 255 -13.24 -16.46 -29.98
CA GLU A 255 -12.86 -17.47 -29.00
C GLU A 255 -12.28 -16.87 -27.70
N LEU A 256 -12.49 -17.59 -26.59
CA LEU A 256 -11.97 -17.30 -25.25
C LEU A 256 -10.43 -17.15 -25.25
N ARG A 257 -9.92 -15.98 -24.87
CA ARG A 257 -8.47 -15.71 -24.78
C ARG A 257 -7.87 -16.33 -23.51
N ILE A 258 -6.96 -17.29 -23.68
CA ILE A 258 -6.24 -17.95 -22.57
C ILE A 258 -4.74 -17.68 -22.73
N GLY A 259 -4.19 -16.85 -21.84
CA GLY A 259 -2.77 -16.55 -21.78
C GLY A 259 -1.93 -17.72 -21.24
N ARG A 260 -0.68 -17.82 -21.70
CA ARG A 260 0.26 -18.84 -21.23
C ARG A 260 0.99 -18.37 -19.97
N GLY A 261 1.18 -19.27 -19.00
CA GLY A 261 1.97 -19.02 -17.81
C GLY A 261 1.16 -18.46 -16.64
N ARG A 262 1.86 -17.89 -15.66
CA ARG A 262 1.23 -17.24 -14.50
C ARG A 262 0.97 -15.75 -14.83
N PRO A 263 -0.15 -15.18 -14.38
CA PRO A 263 -0.38 -13.74 -14.51
C PRO A 263 0.66 -12.96 -13.69
N ASN A 264 1.07 -11.78 -14.18
CA ASN A 264 1.80 -10.80 -13.38
C ASN A 264 0.78 -10.10 -12.47
N ILE A 265 0.65 -10.59 -11.23
CA ILE A 265 -0.35 -10.12 -10.27
C ILE A 265 -0.12 -8.67 -9.86
N GLU A 266 1.15 -8.27 -9.70
CA GLU A 266 1.53 -6.91 -9.34
C GLU A 266 1.03 -5.91 -10.39
N ASN A 267 1.36 -6.13 -11.66
CA ASN A 267 0.91 -5.26 -12.75
C ASN A 267 -0.62 -5.21 -12.88
N ILE A 268 -1.31 -6.32 -12.59
CA ILE A 268 -2.78 -6.37 -12.62
C ILE A 268 -3.38 -5.51 -11.50
N ILE A 269 -2.86 -5.64 -10.27
CA ILE A 269 -3.34 -4.86 -9.12
C ILE A 269 -3.04 -3.38 -9.35
N HIS A 270 -1.81 -3.04 -9.73
CA HIS A 270 -1.41 -1.66 -10.02
C HIS A 270 -2.24 -1.05 -11.17
N GLY A 271 -2.43 -1.80 -12.26
CA GLY A 271 -3.25 -1.33 -13.39
C GLY A 271 -4.70 -1.07 -12.99
N ALA A 272 -5.34 -2.01 -12.28
CA ALA A 272 -6.72 -1.84 -11.84
C ALA A 272 -6.89 -0.72 -10.81
N ALA A 273 -5.95 -0.57 -9.88
CA ALA A 273 -5.95 0.54 -8.92
C ALA A 273 -5.79 1.88 -9.64
N THR A 274 -4.86 1.97 -10.60
CA THR A 274 -4.64 3.16 -11.42
C THR A 274 -5.88 3.51 -12.24
N GLU A 275 -6.49 2.54 -12.92
CA GLU A 275 -7.73 2.75 -13.69
C GLU A 275 -8.89 3.21 -12.79
N ALA A 276 -9.08 2.59 -11.62
CA ALA A 276 -10.11 2.99 -10.67
C ALA A 276 -9.89 4.41 -10.12
N GLN A 277 -8.63 4.77 -9.85
CA GLN A 277 -8.25 6.11 -9.42
C GLN A 277 -8.46 7.14 -10.53
N ILE A 278 -8.02 6.84 -11.76
CA ILE A 278 -8.24 7.67 -12.95
C ILE A 278 -9.73 7.82 -13.20
N ALA A 279 -10.54 6.78 -13.10
CA ALA A 279 -11.98 6.86 -13.31
C ALA A 279 -12.66 7.78 -12.27
N ARG A 280 -12.28 7.67 -10.99
CA ARG A 280 -12.77 8.57 -9.93
C ARG A 280 -12.36 10.03 -10.16
N HIS A 281 -11.14 10.29 -10.63
CA HIS A 281 -10.64 11.67 -10.84
C HIS A 281 -10.99 12.27 -12.20
N LYS A 282 -11.13 11.45 -13.25
CA LYS A 282 -11.75 11.86 -14.53
C LYS A 282 -13.20 12.28 -14.32
N MET A 283 -13.94 11.62 -13.43
CA MET A 283 -15.29 12.06 -13.05
C MET A 283 -15.30 13.39 -12.27
N ALA A 284 -14.17 13.81 -11.69
CA ALA A 284 -13.98 15.13 -11.08
C ALA A 284 -13.27 16.15 -12.00
N GLY A 285 -12.89 15.76 -13.23
CA GLY A 285 -12.24 16.62 -14.21
C GLY A 285 -10.80 17.04 -13.90
N VAL A 286 -10.07 16.32 -13.02
CA VAL A 286 -8.69 16.66 -12.64
C VAL A 286 -7.71 15.66 -13.25
N ASP A 287 -6.76 16.15 -14.05
CA ASP A 287 -5.72 15.35 -14.70
C ASP A 287 -4.47 15.24 -13.82
N VAL A 288 -4.46 14.24 -12.94
CA VAL A 288 -3.43 14.08 -11.90
C VAL A 288 -2.15 13.44 -12.44
N THR A 289 -0.99 13.91 -12.01
CA THR A 289 0.31 13.24 -12.27
C THR A 289 0.45 11.97 -11.41
N ALA A 290 -0.07 12.02 -10.19
CA ALA A 290 -0.12 10.93 -9.24
C ALA A 290 -1.24 11.16 -8.21
N PHE A 291 -1.69 10.07 -7.58
CA PHE A 291 -2.67 10.11 -6.50
C PHE A 291 -2.44 8.93 -5.54
N ARG A 292 -1.41 9.03 -4.71
CA ARG A 292 -0.92 7.91 -3.87
C ARG A 292 -0.46 8.38 -2.49
N ASP A 293 -0.02 7.40 -1.71
CA ASP A 293 0.57 7.58 -0.38
C ASP A 293 -0.37 8.31 0.61
N PRO A 294 -1.59 7.79 0.86
CA PRO A 294 -2.50 8.40 1.82
C PRO A 294 -1.88 8.39 3.22
N TYR A 295 -1.68 9.59 3.78
CA TYR A 295 -1.16 9.76 5.13
C TYR A 295 -2.25 10.28 6.07
N VAL A 296 -2.60 9.46 7.07
CA VAL A 296 -3.62 9.82 8.06
C VAL A 296 -3.04 10.53 9.28
N PHE A 297 -3.67 11.64 9.67
CA PHE A 297 -3.23 12.50 10.76
C PHE A 297 -4.41 13.21 11.46
N GLN A 298 -4.13 13.79 12.63
CA GLN A 298 -5.03 14.70 13.34
C GLN A 298 -4.29 16.03 13.53
N ASN A 299 -5.01 17.15 13.45
CA ASN A 299 -4.42 18.48 13.55
C ASN A 299 -5.49 19.46 14.08
N LYS A 300 -5.19 20.14 15.19
CA LYS A 300 -6.16 21.03 15.84
C LYS A 300 -6.43 22.29 15.02
N ASP A 301 -5.39 22.90 14.45
CA ASP A 301 -5.53 24.14 13.67
C ASP A 301 -6.41 23.92 12.44
N LEU A 302 -6.29 22.74 11.81
CA LEU A 302 -7.15 22.31 10.71
C LEU A 302 -8.59 22.07 11.18
N ASP A 303 -8.79 21.40 12.32
CA ASP A 303 -10.12 21.24 12.93
C ASP A 303 -10.82 22.59 13.10
N ASP A 304 -10.12 23.55 13.72
CA ASP A 304 -10.64 24.89 13.98
C ASP A 304 -10.93 25.65 12.66
N THR A 305 -10.02 25.56 11.68
CA THR A 305 -10.12 26.28 10.41
C THR A 305 -11.27 25.78 9.52
N VAL A 306 -11.51 24.46 9.47
CA VAL A 306 -12.57 23.87 8.64
C VAL A 306 -13.85 23.55 9.40
N GLY A 307 -13.90 23.83 10.71
CA GLY A 307 -15.05 23.59 11.58
C GLY A 307 -15.35 22.11 11.78
N SER A 308 -14.31 21.27 11.86
CA SER A 308 -14.44 19.85 12.15
C SER A 308 -14.54 19.59 13.65
N SER A 309 -15.04 18.41 14.03
CA SER A 309 -14.99 17.95 15.42
C SER A 309 -13.54 17.75 15.87
N SER A 310 -13.25 18.07 17.13
CA SER A 310 -11.91 17.85 17.70
C SER A 310 -11.45 16.41 17.51
N GLY A 311 -10.25 16.24 16.94
CA GLY A 311 -9.65 14.92 16.70
C GLY A 311 -10.18 14.24 15.45
N THR A 312 -10.70 15.00 14.48
CA THR A 312 -11.08 14.46 13.17
C THR A 312 -9.85 13.87 12.48
N TRP A 313 -10.02 12.70 11.85
CA TRP A 313 -8.99 12.12 11.02
C TRP A 313 -8.99 12.76 9.64
N TYR A 314 -7.82 13.24 9.22
CA TYR A 314 -7.56 13.73 7.88
C TYR A 314 -6.70 12.73 7.13
N ALA A 315 -6.78 12.78 5.80
CA ALA A 315 -5.88 12.06 4.90
C ALA A 315 -5.30 13.04 3.89
N ALA A 316 -3.97 13.13 3.86
CA ALA A 316 -3.23 13.82 2.81
C ALA A 316 -2.82 12.80 1.74
N ILE A 317 -3.15 13.06 0.48
CA ILE A 317 -2.76 12.23 -0.67
C ILE A 317 -1.80 13.03 -1.52
N SER A 318 -0.65 12.43 -1.84
CA SER A 318 0.45 13.08 -2.54
C SER A 318 0.31 12.91 -4.06
N GLY A 319 0.72 13.94 -4.79
CA GLY A 319 0.87 13.87 -6.23
C GLY A 319 1.03 15.23 -6.88
N GLY A 320 0.16 15.52 -7.85
CA GLY A 320 0.19 16.74 -8.62
C GLY A 320 -0.86 16.75 -9.72
N VAL A 321 -0.88 17.81 -10.51
CA VAL A 321 -1.80 17.98 -11.64
C VAL A 321 -0.97 18.37 -12.87
N HIS A 322 -1.20 17.67 -13.98
CA HIS A 322 -0.53 17.96 -15.25
C HIS A 322 -0.72 19.45 -15.63
N ASP A 323 0.36 20.06 -16.14
CA ASP A 323 0.45 21.47 -16.54
C ASP A 323 0.14 22.51 -15.43
N VAL A 324 -0.05 22.07 -14.18
CA VAL A 324 -0.27 22.94 -13.02
C VAL A 324 0.90 22.83 -12.04
N GLY A 325 1.25 21.61 -11.62
CA GLY A 325 2.37 21.35 -10.72
C GLY A 325 2.05 20.36 -9.59
N PRO A 326 3.06 20.09 -8.74
CA PRO A 326 2.93 19.15 -7.63
C PRO A 326 2.02 19.70 -6.52
N GLY A 327 1.45 18.80 -5.71
CA GLY A 327 0.58 19.20 -4.61
C GLY A 327 0.09 18.07 -3.71
N VAL A 328 -0.73 18.46 -2.74
CA VAL A 328 -1.37 17.58 -1.75
C VAL A 328 -2.88 17.74 -1.82
N PHE A 329 -3.58 16.61 -1.97
CA PHE A 329 -5.04 16.53 -1.92
C PHE A 329 -5.48 16.17 -0.50
N LEU A 330 -6.35 16.98 0.10
CA LEU A 330 -6.76 16.78 1.49
C LEU A 330 -8.18 16.22 1.57
N TYR A 331 -8.36 15.27 2.47
CA TYR A 331 -9.64 14.68 2.81
C TYR A 331 -9.85 14.70 4.33
N ARG A 332 -11.11 14.74 4.77
CA ARG A 332 -11.47 14.47 6.16
C ARG A 332 -12.46 13.32 6.26
N ASN A 333 -12.29 12.51 7.29
CA ASN A 333 -13.20 11.40 7.60
C ASN A 333 -14.56 11.94 8.05
N GLN A 334 -15.63 11.35 7.53
CA GLN A 334 -17.00 11.68 7.87
C GLN A 334 -17.63 10.59 8.76
N GLY A 335 -18.27 11.02 9.85
CA GLY A 335 -18.91 10.12 10.80
C GLY A 335 -17.93 9.33 11.68
N SER A 336 -18.42 8.22 12.25
CA SER A 336 -17.65 7.35 13.16
C SER A 336 -16.95 6.18 12.47
N GLY A 337 -17.27 5.92 11.19
CA GLY A 337 -16.60 4.93 10.35
C GLY A 337 -15.32 5.48 9.71
N TYR A 338 -14.66 4.68 8.86
CA TYR A 338 -13.47 5.10 8.08
C TYR A 338 -13.69 4.93 6.57
N GLU A 339 -14.95 4.84 6.15
CA GLU A 339 -15.36 4.55 4.77
C GLU A 339 -15.60 5.81 3.94
N ASP A 340 -16.14 6.86 4.58
CA ASP A 340 -16.53 8.10 3.92
C ASP A 340 -15.50 9.21 4.16
N TRP A 341 -14.88 9.68 3.07
CA TRP A 341 -13.86 10.73 3.11
C TRP A 341 -14.29 11.91 2.24
N GLU A 342 -14.61 13.03 2.88
CA GLU A 342 -14.93 14.28 2.19
C GLU A 342 -13.66 14.93 1.66
N TYR A 343 -13.65 15.24 0.36
CA TYR A 343 -12.58 16.00 -0.26
C TYR A 343 -12.65 17.48 0.14
N LEU A 344 -11.56 18.02 0.69
CA LEU A 344 -11.44 19.41 1.13
C LEU A 344 -10.67 20.30 0.15
N GLY A 345 -10.26 19.75 -1.00
CA GLY A 345 -9.55 20.50 -2.03
C GLY A 345 -8.06 20.17 -2.15
N LYS A 346 -7.40 20.88 -3.06
CA LYS A 346 -5.94 20.92 -3.17
C LYS A 346 -5.41 21.79 -2.03
N TRP A 347 -5.01 21.13 -0.96
CA TRP A 347 -4.59 21.81 0.25
C TRP A 347 -3.25 22.51 0.08
N TRP A 348 -2.33 21.91 -0.68
CA TRP A 348 -1.09 22.57 -1.08
C TRP A 348 -0.83 22.35 -2.56
N SER A 349 -0.35 23.37 -3.26
CA SER A 349 -0.03 23.31 -4.69
C SER A 349 1.09 24.30 -4.98
N GLU A 350 2.09 23.85 -5.72
CA GLU A 350 3.20 24.69 -6.20
C GLU A 350 3.21 24.67 -7.73
N PRO A 351 3.67 25.75 -8.41
CA PRO A 351 3.87 25.72 -9.85
C PRO A 351 4.89 24.66 -10.27
N VAL A 352 4.72 24.08 -11.47
CA VAL A 352 5.65 23.08 -12.03
C VAL A 352 7.10 23.53 -11.91
N ASN A 353 7.92 22.71 -11.26
CA ASN A 353 9.37 22.88 -11.10
C ASN A 353 9.81 24.23 -10.50
N SER A 354 8.91 24.86 -9.74
CA SER A 354 9.23 26.04 -8.93
C SER A 354 10.08 25.69 -7.72
N THR A 355 10.47 26.69 -6.94
CA THR A 355 11.32 26.49 -5.76
C THR A 355 11.03 27.55 -4.70
N CYS A 356 11.30 27.20 -3.44
CA CYS A 356 11.32 28.17 -2.34
C CYS A 356 12.60 29.03 -2.43
N GLY A 357 12.44 30.34 -2.49
CA GLY A 357 13.56 31.27 -2.68
C GLY A 357 14.24 31.02 -4.03
N ASN A 358 15.55 30.76 -4.00
CA ASN A 358 16.35 30.41 -5.17
C ASN A 358 16.62 28.89 -5.32
N GLY A 359 16.13 28.08 -4.38
CA GLY A 359 16.32 26.63 -4.34
C GLY A 359 17.58 26.11 -3.68
N ASP A 360 18.43 26.98 -3.14
CA ASP A 360 19.65 26.56 -2.44
C ASP A 360 19.35 25.81 -1.14
N TRP A 361 18.26 26.17 -0.46
CA TRP A 361 17.92 25.66 0.88
C TRP A 361 16.87 24.55 0.90
N ALA A 362 16.02 24.47 -0.14
CA ALA A 362 14.90 23.52 -0.19
C ALA A 362 14.78 22.77 -1.53
N LYS A 363 15.78 22.85 -2.42
CA LYS A 363 15.72 22.29 -3.79
C LYS A 363 14.48 22.80 -4.56
N ALA A 364 14.21 22.23 -5.73
CA ALA A 364 12.99 22.50 -6.49
C ALA A 364 11.83 21.61 -5.99
N TRP A 365 10.60 22.13 -6.04
CA TRP A 365 9.38 21.37 -5.77
C TRP A 365 9.10 20.28 -6.82
N GLY A 366 9.77 20.35 -7.98
CA GLY A 366 9.70 19.32 -9.00
C GLY A 366 8.36 19.26 -9.72
N TYR A 367 8.01 18.08 -10.21
CA TYR A 367 6.83 17.82 -11.04
C TYR A 367 5.76 17.02 -10.29
N ASN A 368 6.13 16.32 -9.22
CA ASN A 368 5.23 15.48 -8.44
C ASN A 368 5.69 15.39 -6.98
N PHE A 369 4.73 15.38 -6.03
CA PHE A 369 4.97 15.08 -4.63
C PHE A 369 4.67 13.61 -4.31
N GLU A 370 5.44 13.05 -3.38
CA GLU A 370 5.30 11.67 -2.90
C GLU A 370 5.46 11.59 -1.39
N VAL A 371 4.86 10.57 -0.77
CA VAL A 371 5.04 10.24 0.65
C VAL A 371 4.94 11.47 1.57
N GLY A 372 3.87 12.26 1.41
CA GLY A 372 3.59 13.45 2.20
C GLY A 372 3.11 13.10 3.61
N ASN A 373 3.91 13.40 4.64
CA ASN A 373 3.54 13.21 6.04
C ASN A 373 3.21 14.55 6.69
N VAL A 374 2.07 14.62 7.37
CA VAL A 374 1.58 15.83 8.02
C VAL A 374 1.57 15.65 9.53
N PHE A 375 2.12 16.62 10.25
CA PHE A 375 2.22 16.55 11.70
C PHE A 375 2.40 17.94 12.30
N SER A 376 2.24 18.05 13.61
CA SER A 376 2.36 19.31 14.33
C SER A 376 3.44 19.20 15.41
N LEU A 377 4.31 20.20 15.49
CA LEU A 377 5.47 20.21 16.38
C LEU A 377 5.47 21.42 17.32
N ASP A 378 6.03 21.21 18.50
CA ASP A 378 6.55 22.26 19.35
C ASP A 378 8.04 22.00 19.65
N LYS A 379 8.60 22.74 20.62
CA LYS A 379 10.01 22.62 21.01
C LYS A 379 10.40 21.27 21.62
N GLU A 380 9.46 20.53 22.18
CA GLU A 380 9.69 19.26 22.88
C GLU A 380 9.49 18.04 21.96
N GLY A 381 8.64 18.16 20.94
CA GLY A 381 8.38 17.08 19.99
C GLY A 381 7.03 17.24 19.28
N TYR A 382 6.27 16.15 19.19
CA TYR A 382 4.93 16.17 18.61
C TYR A 382 3.95 16.83 19.57
N ASN A 383 3.15 17.75 19.05
CA ASN A 383 2.04 18.35 19.78
C ASN A 383 0.94 18.66 18.77
N VAL A 384 -0.25 18.08 18.96
CA VAL A 384 -1.40 18.27 18.03
C VAL A 384 -1.85 19.74 17.92
N ASN A 385 -1.48 20.58 18.90
CA ASN A 385 -1.73 22.02 18.93
C ASN A 385 -0.50 22.85 18.47
N GLY A 386 0.57 22.18 18.04
CA GLY A 386 1.80 22.80 17.59
C GLY A 386 1.71 23.37 16.18
N GLU A 387 2.83 23.90 15.71
CA GLU A 387 2.98 24.45 14.35
C GLU A 387 2.96 23.30 13.33
N THR A 388 2.27 23.49 12.20
CA THR A 388 2.10 22.45 11.19
C THR A 388 3.37 22.31 10.35
N PHE A 389 3.80 21.06 10.17
CA PHE A 389 4.91 20.67 9.32
C PHE A 389 4.48 19.56 8.36
N ILE A 390 5.09 19.56 7.18
CA ILE A 390 4.94 18.51 6.18
C ILE A 390 6.32 18.02 5.77
N THR A 391 6.56 16.70 5.75
CA THR A 391 7.71 16.11 5.04
C THR A 391 7.23 15.45 3.78
N LEU A 392 8.00 15.51 2.69
CA LEU A 392 7.61 14.94 1.41
C LEU A 392 8.81 14.60 0.53
N GLY A 393 8.64 13.62 -0.33
CA GLY A 393 9.47 13.43 -1.51
C GLY A 393 9.03 14.36 -2.64
N VAL A 394 9.99 14.90 -3.38
CA VAL A 394 9.77 15.58 -4.67
C VAL A 394 10.46 14.85 -5.81
N GLU A 395 9.74 14.68 -6.92
CA GLU A 395 10.27 14.12 -8.17
C GLU A 395 10.61 15.24 -9.14
N GLY A 396 11.90 15.44 -9.39
CA GLY A 396 12.44 16.40 -10.34
C GLY A 396 13.07 15.75 -11.58
N SER A 397 13.23 16.56 -12.62
CA SER A 397 13.87 16.13 -13.87
C SER A 397 14.85 17.20 -14.37
N TYR A 398 16.07 16.78 -14.70
CA TYR A 398 17.03 17.61 -15.42
C TYR A 398 16.61 17.67 -16.88
N GLY A 399 16.67 18.86 -17.48
CA GLY A 399 16.28 19.03 -18.87
C GLY A 399 17.27 18.38 -19.86
N PRO A 400 16.79 17.77 -20.96
CA PRO A 400 15.38 17.52 -21.29
C PRO A 400 14.77 16.35 -20.48
N ILE A 401 13.46 16.43 -20.21
CA ILE A 401 12.73 15.37 -19.51
C ILE A 401 12.83 14.06 -20.30
N THR A 402 13.21 12.99 -19.60
CA THR A 402 13.22 11.62 -20.14
C THR A 402 11.97 10.90 -19.65
N GLU A 403 11.21 10.31 -20.57
CA GLU A 403 9.97 9.59 -20.26
C GLU A 403 10.24 8.48 -19.23
N SER A 404 9.39 8.40 -18.20
CA SER A 404 9.49 7.42 -17.10
C SER A 404 10.77 7.48 -16.26
N VAL A 405 11.50 8.61 -16.25
CA VAL A 405 12.72 8.79 -15.44
C VAL A 405 12.64 10.02 -14.55
N THR A 406 12.75 9.78 -13.24
CA THR A 406 12.97 10.84 -12.23
C THR A 406 14.46 10.96 -11.95
N SER A 407 15.09 12.05 -12.40
CA SER A 407 16.54 12.24 -12.30
C SER A 407 16.98 12.96 -11.03
N MET A 408 16.04 13.57 -10.30
CA MET A 408 16.27 14.24 -9.02
C MET A 408 15.20 13.80 -8.03
N HIS A 409 15.63 13.23 -6.91
CA HIS A 409 14.78 12.92 -5.78
C HIS A 409 15.19 13.83 -4.62
N GLY A 410 14.26 14.61 -4.10
CA GLY A 410 14.49 15.50 -2.96
C GLY A 410 13.67 15.07 -1.75
N MET A 411 14.31 14.84 -0.60
CA MET A 411 13.61 14.55 0.66
C MET A 411 13.46 15.83 1.48
N LEU A 412 12.30 16.50 1.36
CA LEU A 412 12.08 17.85 1.85
C LEU A 412 11.20 17.90 3.12
N TRP A 413 11.21 19.06 3.76
CA TRP A 413 10.23 19.45 4.75
C TRP A 413 9.79 20.90 4.53
N ALA A 414 8.55 21.22 4.93
CA ALA A 414 8.00 22.56 4.93
C ALA A 414 7.21 22.82 6.22
N SER A 415 7.15 24.08 6.64
CA SER A 415 6.28 24.55 7.72
C SER A 415 5.53 25.79 7.27
N GLY A 416 4.29 25.95 7.70
CA GLY A 416 3.41 26.93 7.12
C GLY A 416 2.10 27.13 7.86
N ASN A 417 1.33 28.10 7.38
CA ASN A 417 0.03 28.45 7.92
C ASN A 417 -1.07 27.63 7.25
N ILE A 418 -2.13 27.32 8.00
CA ILE A 418 -3.37 26.78 7.46
C ILE A 418 -4.34 27.95 7.29
N LEU A 419 -4.78 28.20 6.06
CA LEU A 419 -5.65 29.32 5.73
C LEU A 419 -6.92 28.82 5.05
N LYS A 420 -8.03 29.55 5.21
CA LYS A 420 -9.27 29.30 4.49
C LYS A 420 -9.80 30.62 3.94
N PRO A 421 -9.46 30.96 2.68
CA PRO A 421 -9.97 32.17 2.03
C PRO A 421 -11.50 32.15 1.94
N ASP A 422 -12.13 33.32 1.94
CA ASP A 422 -13.59 33.44 1.81
C ASP A 422 -14.08 32.78 0.51
N GLY A 423 -14.97 31.79 0.65
CA GLY A 423 -15.50 31.03 -0.48
C GLY A 423 -14.51 30.05 -1.15
N GLY A 424 -13.32 29.88 -0.58
CA GLY A 424 -12.28 28.97 -1.07
C GLY A 424 -12.14 27.67 -0.26
N ASN A 425 -11.34 26.75 -0.81
CA ASN A 425 -10.88 25.57 -0.08
C ASN A 425 -9.81 25.95 0.95
N VAL A 426 -9.63 25.11 1.96
CA VAL A 426 -8.52 25.25 2.91
C VAL A 426 -7.17 25.05 2.19
N THR A 427 -6.18 25.87 2.53
CA THR A 427 -4.83 25.84 1.96
C THR A 427 -3.76 25.76 3.05
N PHE A 428 -2.61 25.20 2.69
CA PHE A 428 -1.36 25.25 3.44
C PHE A 428 -0.37 26.11 2.67
N GLU A 429 0.13 27.17 3.31
CA GLU A 429 1.07 28.12 2.72
C GLU A 429 2.42 28.02 3.43
N PRO A 430 3.46 27.44 2.79
CA PRO A 430 4.79 27.35 3.37
C PRO A 430 5.37 28.73 3.72
N THR A 431 5.88 28.86 4.94
CA THR A 431 6.61 30.03 5.43
C THR A 431 8.12 29.77 5.51
N MET A 432 8.51 28.51 5.64
CA MET A 432 9.90 28.05 5.55
C MET A 432 9.93 26.61 5.04
N ALA A 433 10.98 26.27 4.31
CA ALA A 433 11.20 24.92 3.79
C ALA A 433 12.68 24.55 3.83
N GLY A 434 12.96 23.26 3.91
CA GLY A 434 14.32 22.75 3.89
C GLY A 434 14.38 21.30 3.47
N VAL A 435 15.54 20.70 3.66
CA VAL A 435 15.81 19.31 3.29
C VAL A 435 15.89 18.45 4.56
N LEU A 436 15.12 17.37 4.62
CA LEU A 436 15.13 16.42 5.73
C LEU A 436 16.35 15.50 5.68
N ASP A 437 16.79 15.15 4.46
CA ASP A 437 18.06 14.47 4.22
C ASP A 437 18.66 14.87 2.86
N TRP A 438 19.92 15.33 2.88
CA TRP A 438 20.60 15.84 1.69
C TRP A 438 21.21 14.75 0.80
N GLY A 439 21.18 13.48 1.22
CA GLY A 439 21.71 12.36 0.44
C GLY A 439 20.97 12.19 -0.88
N ILE A 440 21.73 12.01 -1.97
CA ILE A 440 21.15 11.76 -3.31
C ILE A 440 20.28 10.50 -3.37
N SER A 441 20.55 9.53 -2.49
CA SER A 441 19.83 8.27 -2.36
C SER A 441 18.78 8.28 -1.24
N SER A 442 18.59 9.42 -0.57
CA SER A 442 17.69 9.54 0.58
C SER A 442 16.34 10.07 0.14
N TYR A 443 15.26 9.35 0.45
CA TYR A 443 13.92 9.70 -0.03
C TYR A 443 12.81 9.03 0.80
N ALA A 444 11.55 9.23 0.40
CA ALA A 444 10.36 8.52 0.87
C ALA A 444 10.30 8.36 2.40
N ALA A 445 10.54 9.46 3.14
CA ALA A 445 10.56 9.39 4.59
C ALA A 445 9.14 9.17 5.13
N ALA A 446 8.98 8.15 5.97
CA ALA A 446 7.72 7.88 6.65
C ALA A 446 7.91 8.07 8.16
N GLY A 447 7.21 9.05 8.70
CA GLY A 447 7.16 9.30 10.13
C GLY A 447 5.80 9.04 10.77
N LYS A 448 5.79 8.85 12.08
CA LYS A 448 4.58 8.68 12.88
C LYS A 448 4.72 9.25 14.29
N VAL A 449 3.59 9.63 14.86
CA VAL A 449 3.48 9.97 16.27
C VAL A 449 3.84 8.76 17.12
N LEU A 450 4.75 8.96 18.06
CA LEU A 450 5.11 8.02 19.10
C LEU A 450 4.74 8.64 20.46
N PRO A 451 3.60 8.25 21.05
CA PRO A 451 3.09 8.91 22.25
C PRO A 451 3.99 8.65 23.47
N ALA A 452 3.90 9.52 24.47
CA ALA A 452 4.57 9.41 25.76
C ALA A 452 4.19 8.11 26.49
N THR A 453 2.99 7.59 26.24
CA THR A 453 2.46 6.32 26.76
C THR A 453 2.95 5.08 26.01
N SER A 454 3.73 5.24 24.95
CA SER A 454 4.34 4.09 24.28
C SER A 454 5.39 3.44 25.16
N GLN A 455 5.58 2.12 25.02
CA GLN A 455 6.61 1.40 25.78
C GLN A 455 8.02 2.00 25.62
N ALA A 456 8.34 2.53 24.44
CA ALA A 456 9.63 3.16 24.20
C ALA A 456 9.76 4.47 24.98
N SER A 457 8.74 5.34 24.91
CA SER A 457 8.73 6.63 25.60
C SER A 457 8.69 6.49 27.12
N GLU A 458 7.91 5.56 27.66
CA GLU A 458 7.85 5.28 29.11
C GLU A 458 9.23 4.86 29.65
N LYS A 459 9.96 4.02 28.91
CA LYS A 459 11.32 3.57 29.31
C LYS A 459 12.36 4.69 29.24
N SER A 460 12.20 5.65 28.34
CA SER A 460 13.15 6.74 28.13
C SER A 460 12.75 8.07 28.79
N GLY A 461 11.54 8.15 29.36
CA GLY A 461 10.95 9.38 29.88
C GLY A 461 10.68 10.41 28.78
N ALA A 462 10.39 9.96 27.55
CA ALA A 462 10.14 10.86 26.43
C ALA A 462 8.70 11.40 26.41
N PRO A 463 8.50 12.66 25.96
CA PRO A 463 7.17 13.19 25.68
C PRO A 463 6.58 12.53 24.41
N ASP A 464 5.46 13.07 23.93
CA ASP A 464 4.99 12.76 22.58
C ASP A 464 6.03 13.19 21.55
N ARG A 465 6.31 12.31 20.60
CA ARG A 465 7.36 12.50 19.59
C ARG A 465 6.80 12.30 18.20
N PHE A 466 7.40 12.95 17.21
CA PHE A 466 7.27 12.53 15.83
C PHE A 466 8.57 11.85 15.40
N ILE A 467 8.49 10.56 15.10
CA ILE A 467 9.65 9.76 14.67
C ILE A 467 9.57 9.55 13.18
N SER A 468 10.60 9.99 12.44
CA SER A 468 10.70 9.82 10.98
C SER A 468 11.81 8.83 10.60
N TYR A 469 11.53 7.94 9.67
CA TYR A 469 12.49 7.04 9.03
C TYR A 469 12.63 7.40 7.57
N VAL A 470 13.85 7.75 7.15
CA VAL A 470 14.15 8.07 5.74
C VAL A 470 14.61 6.80 5.03
N TRP A 471 14.12 6.55 3.82
CA TRP A 471 14.60 5.44 2.99
C TRP A 471 15.91 5.83 2.30
N LEU A 472 16.89 4.91 2.33
CA LEU A 472 18.14 5.04 1.60
C LEU A 472 18.22 3.95 0.53
N THR A 473 18.06 4.32 -0.74
CA THR A 473 18.19 3.39 -1.87
C THR A 473 19.65 2.93 -2.05
N GLY A 474 19.84 1.65 -2.31
CA GLY A 474 21.14 1.02 -2.57
C GLY A 474 21.64 1.20 -4.00
N ASP A 475 20.77 1.57 -4.94
CA ASP A 475 21.03 1.62 -6.38
C ASP A 475 20.63 2.94 -7.04
N VAL A 476 20.37 3.98 -6.23
CA VAL A 476 19.98 5.32 -6.70
C VAL A 476 18.74 5.25 -7.59
N PHE A 477 17.70 4.59 -7.10
CA PHE A 477 16.42 4.45 -7.80
C PHE A 477 16.56 3.76 -9.18
N GLY A 478 17.42 2.73 -9.24
CA GLY A 478 17.75 2.04 -10.49
C GLY A 478 18.72 2.79 -11.42
N GLY A 479 19.29 3.92 -10.96
CA GLY A 479 20.25 4.73 -11.72
C GLY A 479 21.66 4.11 -11.86
N VAL A 480 21.96 3.03 -11.14
CA VAL A 480 23.26 2.35 -11.19
C VAL A 480 23.15 1.00 -11.90
N ALA A 481 23.69 0.92 -13.12
CA ALA A 481 23.85 -0.34 -13.84
C ALA A 481 25.03 -1.16 -13.29
N GLY A 482 24.95 -2.49 -13.38
CA GLY A 482 26.05 -3.39 -13.04
C GLY A 482 26.34 -3.52 -11.54
N TYR A 483 25.48 -2.97 -10.66
CA TYR A 483 25.61 -3.14 -9.22
C TYR A 483 25.43 -4.63 -8.84
N PRO A 484 26.29 -5.23 -8.00
CA PRO A 484 26.27 -6.65 -7.70
C PRO A 484 25.17 -7.04 -6.68
N SER A 485 23.91 -6.72 -6.99
CA SER A 485 22.75 -6.94 -6.11
C SER A 485 22.58 -8.42 -5.74
N GLU A 486 22.82 -9.35 -6.68
CA GLU A 486 22.75 -10.79 -6.41
C GLU A 486 23.79 -11.24 -5.39
N GLN A 487 25.03 -10.75 -5.51
CA GLN A 487 26.12 -11.10 -4.59
C GLN A 487 25.90 -10.45 -3.21
N GLN A 488 25.31 -9.26 -3.16
CA GLN A 488 25.00 -8.59 -1.90
C GLN A 488 23.84 -9.28 -1.16
N GLY A 489 22.84 -9.79 -1.87
CA GLY A 489 21.70 -10.52 -1.30
C GLY A 489 20.67 -9.65 -0.55
N TRP A 490 20.83 -8.33 -0.58
CA TRP A 490 19.88 -7.35 -0.05
C TRP A 490 20.04 -6.02 -0.78
N GLN A 491 19.00 -5.18 -0.75
CA GLN A 491 19.01 -3.86 -1.37
C GLN A 491 18.27 -2.87 -0.48
N ASN A 492 18.82 -1.66 -0.37
CA ASN A 492 18.30 -0.54 0.43
C ASN A 492 18.40 -0.72 1.95
N THR A 493 18.22 0.39 2.68
CA THR A 493 18.06 0.40 4.14
C THR A 493 17.21 1.59 4.58
N LEU A 494 16.76 1.59 5.84
CA LEU A 494 16.22 2.81 6.46
C LEU A 494 17.35 3.50 7.23
N LEU A 495 17.40 4.82 7.16
CA LEU A 495 18.25 5.62 8.03
C LEU A 495 17.79 5.50 9.48
N LEU A 496 18.66 5.92 10.40
CA LEU A 496 18.34 5.94 11.83
C LEU A 496 17.05 6.72 12.08
N PRO A 497 16.19 6.27 13.03
CA PRO A 497 14.99 7.02 13.42
C PRO A 497 15.37 8.43 13.87
N ARG A 498 14.62 9.41 13.40
CA ARG A 498 14.82 10.83 13.72
C ARG A 498 13.67 11.36 14.56
N GLU A 499 13.98 11.93 15.71
CA GLU A 499 13.07 12.81 16.43
C GLU A 499 13.06 14.18 15.75
N LEU A 500 11.85 14.63 15.37
CA LEU A 500 11.60 15.96 14.83
C LEU A 500 10.98 16.85 15.91
N HIS A 501 11.43 18.10 15.99
CA HIS A 501 10.94 19.11 16.93
C HIS A 501 11.13 20.51 16.33
N LYS A 502 10.43 21.51 16.85
CA LYS A 502 10.67 22.90 16.47
C LYS A 502 11.94 23.41 17.14
N GLN A 503 12.96 23.75 16.36
CA GLN A 503 14.23 24.24 16.88
C GLN A 503 14.25 25.76 16.89
N THR A 504 14.70 26.33 18.01
CA THR A 504 15.01 27.76 18.13
C THR A 504 16.53 27.97 18.14
N ILE A 505 17.01 28.96 17.38
CA ILE A 505 18.39 29.44 17.44
C ILE A 505 18.36 30.88 17.96
N SER A 506 18.85 31.07 19.19
CA SER A 506 18.86 32.37 19.87
C SER A 506 20.21 33.08 19.75
N ASN A 507 20.22 34.39 20.00
CA ASN A 507 21.43 35.23 19.98
C ASN A 507 22.11 35.23 18.59
N VAL A 508 21.33 35.14 17.52
CA VAL A 508 21.83 35.25 16.15
C VAL A 508 22.07 36.72 15.85
N VAL A 509 23.23 37.09 15.32
CA VAL A 509 23.50 38.48 14.93
C VAL A 509 22.55 38.87 13.80
N ASP A 510 21.86 39.99 13.95
CA ASP A 510 21.02 40.57 12.90
C ASP A 510 21.91 41.06 11.74
N ASN A 511 21.90 40.32 10.63
CA ASN A 511 22.68 40.59 9.42
C ASN A 511 22.02 39.94 8.19
N ASP A 512 22.61 40.18 7.01
CA ASP A 512 22.10 39.67 5.73
C ASP A 512 22.00 38.15 5.68
N LEU A 513 22.87 37.42 6.38
CA LEU A 513 22.83 35.95 6.44
C LEU A 513 21.61 35.46 7.19
N ALA A 514 21.24 36.11 8.29
CA ALA A 514 20.08 35.71 9.06
C ALA A 514 18.75 36.11 8.39
N SER A 515 18.80 37.09 7.49
CA SER A 515 17.63 37.71 6.83
C SER A 515 17.29 37.13 5.46
N GLU A 516 18.13 36.25 4.90
CA GLU A 516 17.85 35.63 3.60
C GLU A 516 16.67 34.64 3.67
N THR A 517 16.12 34.29 2.50
CA THR A 517 15.11 33.24 2.40
C THR A 517 15.77 31.86 2.48
N GLY A 518 15.95 31.40 3.72
CA GLY A 518 16.57 30.11 4.04
C GLY A 518 15.61 29.05 4.59
N SER A 519 16.17 28.03 5.22
CA SER A 519 15.43 26.97 5.92
C SER A 519 14.99 27.36 7.33
N TRP A 520 14.75 28.64 7.59
CA TRP A 520 14.35 29.18 8.87
C TRP A 520 13.46 30.40 8.68
N CYS A 521 12.87 30.87 9.78
CA CYS A 521 12.17 32.14 9.83
C CYS A 521 12.60 32.95 11.07
N VAL A 522 12.55 34.27 10.95
CA VAL A 522 12.78 35.20 12.07
C VAL A 522 11.48 35.31 12.87
N LYS A 523 11.53 34.97 14.17
CA LYS A 523 10.34 35.04 15.05
C LYS A 523 10.37 36.23 16.00
N ASP A 524 11.55 36.70 16.38
CA ASP A 524 11.71 37.82 17.29
C ASP A 524 13.05 38.53 17.05
N SER A 525 13.11 39.80 17.45
CA SER A 525 14.31 40.65 17.36
C SER A 525 14.45 41.49 18.63
N GLU A 526 15.56 41.32 19.36
CA GLU A 526 15.87 42.11 20.55
C GLU A 526 17.34 42.50 20.56
N ASN A 527 17.64 43.78 20.84
CA ASN A 527 19.01 44.28 21.02
C ASN A 527 20.01 43.93 19.88
N SER A 528 19.58 44.02 18.61
CA SER A 528 20.37 43.63 17.41
C SER A 528 20.69 42.13 17.31
N CYS A 529 19.98 41.30 18.08
CA CYS A 529 20.00 39.86 17.98
C CYS A 529 18.63 39.34 17.53
N LEU A 530 18.65 38.32 16.67
CA LEU A 530 17.48 37.63 16.18
C LEU A 530 17.29 36.29 16.90
N LYS A 531 16.03 35.86 16.92
CA LYS A 531 15.61 34.51 17.27
C LYS A 531 15.06 33.83 16.02
N LEU A 532 15.75 32.80 15.55
CA LEU A 532 15.34 32.02 14.39
C LEU A 532 14.59 30.75 14.82
N GLU A 533 13.61 30.33 14.04
CA GLU A 533 12.96 29.01 14.15
C GLU A 533 13.15 28.19 12.88
N THR A 534 13.35 26.87 13.04
CA THR A 534 13.58 25.90 11.96
C THR A 534 13.14 24.49 12.40
N MET A 535 13.21 23.50 11.50
CA MET A 535 13.05 22.09 11.84
C MET A 535 14.29 21.56 12.56
N GLY A 536 14.09 21.11 13.79
CA GLY A 536 15.07 20.32 14.53
C GLY A 536 15.04 18.85 14.10
N ILE A 537 16.20 18.29 13.77
CA ILE A 537 16.35 16.90 13.35
C ILE A 537 17.42 16.25 14.22
N LYS A 538 17.05 15.24 15.04
CA LYS A 538 17.98 14.52 15.91
C LYS A 538 17.79 13.02 15.77
N ILE A 539 18.85 12.23 15.93
CA ILE A 539 18.70 10.77 16.08
C ILE A 539 17.85 10.50 17.33
N ALA A 540 16.88 9.59 17.23
CA ALA A 540 16.02 9.23 18.34
C ALA A 540 16.85 8.83 19.56
N ARG A 541 16.45 9.33 20.74
CA ARG A 541 17.29 9.34 21.94
C ARG A 541 17.75 7.96 22.38
N GLU A 542 16.90 6.95 22.25
CA GLU A 542 17.21 5.57 22.59
C GLU A 542 18.24 4.97 21.64
N THR A 543 18.09 5.23 20.34
CA THR A 543 19.04 4.80 19.31
C THR A 543 20.39 5.46 19.49
N TYR A 544 20.43 6.78 19.70
CA TYR A 544 21.67 7.50 19.95
C TYR A 544 22.38 7.00 21.21
N LYS A 545 21.63 6.79 22.31
CA LYS A 545 22.16 6.22 23.55
C LYS A 545 22.70 4.80 23.33
N ALA A 546 22.02 3.96 22.56
CA ALA A 546 22.47 2.59 22.27
C ALA A 546 23.79 2.55 21.48
N MET A 547 23.98 3.49 20.54
CA MET A 547 25.22 3.60 19.77
C MET A 547 26.39 4.18 20.58
N THR A 548 26.11 5.11 21.48
CA THR A 548 27.15 5.84 22.24
C THR A 548 27.46 5.24 23.62
N ASN A 549 26.60 4.38 24.17
CA ASN A 549 26.84 3.67 25.42
C ASN A 549 27.77 2.45 25.23
N LYS A 550 28.98 2.72 24.73
CA LYS A 550 30.05 1.77 24.42
C LYS A 550 31.40 2.35 24.86
N THR A 551 32.45 1.53 24.86
CA THR A 551 33.82 2.00 25.09
C THR A 551 34.17 3.10 24.09
N SER A 552 34.62 4.24 24.58
CA SER A 552 35.01 5.40 23.77
C SER A 552 36.42 5.84 24.11
N PHE A 553 37.04 6.59 23.19
CA PHE A 553 38.29 7.29 23.40
C PHE A 553 38.15 8.70 22.84
N THR A 554 39.03 9.60 23.29
CA THR A 554 39.00 11.02 22.89
C THR A 554 40.28 11.40 22.18
N GLU A 555 40.15 12.18 21.12
CA GLU A 555 41.29 12.80 20.43
C GLU A 555 41.54 14.19 21.06
N PRO A 556 42.80 14.56 21.37
CA PRO A 556 43.11 15.87 21.93
C PRO A 556 42.68 17.04 21.03
N LYS A 557 42.20 18.12 21.63
CA LYS A 557 41.89 19.37 20.91
C LYS A 557 43.15 19.89 20.21
N ARG A 558 42.98 20.34 18.97
CA ARG A 558 44.05 20.88 18.12
C ARG A 558 43.54 22.00 17.22
N THR A 559 44.46 22.83 16.76
CA THR A 559 44.21 23.92 15.79
C THR A 559 45.06 23.64 14.55
N PHE A 560 44.49 23.90 13.38
CA PHE A 560 45.17 23.73 12.09
C PHE A 560 45.19 25.06 11.35
N CYS A 561 46.35 25.43 10.81
CA CYS A 561 46.54 26.65 10.00
C CYS A 561 47.19 26.35 8.64
N GLU A 562 47.58 25.09 8.40
CA GLU A 562 48.22 24.62 7.18
C GLU A 562 47.43 23.46 6.59
N ASP A 563 47.48 23.33 5.27
CA ASP A 563 46.84 22.25 4.54
C ASP A 563 47.47 20.90 4.87
N GLY A 564 46.62 19.91 5.15
CA GLY A 564 47.07 18.54 5.35
C GLY A 564 46.11 17.71 6.18
N ALA A 565 46.28 16.39 6.10
CA ALA A 565 45.60 15.44 6.97
C ALA A 565 46.56 14.98 8.07
N VAL A 566 46.16 15.12 9.33
CA VAL A 566 46.92 14.56 10.45
C VAL A 566 46.15 13.39 11.06
N PRO A 567 46.74 12.18 11.09
CA PRO A 567 46.12 11.02 11.71
C PRO A 567 45.78 11.28 13.18
N PHE A 568 44.68 10.70 13.64
CA PHE A 568 44.38 10.63 15.07
C PHE A 568 45.42 9.79 15.79
N LYS A 569 45.63 10.06 17.09
CA LYS A 569 46.51 9.23 17.92
C LYS A 569 46.02 7.78 17.98
N GLN A 570 44.71 7.60 17.97
CA GLN A 570 44.05 6.30 17.92
C GLN A 570 42.88 6.34 16.94
N SER A 571 42.78 5.33 16.07
CA SER A 571 41.64 5.12 15.17
C SER A 571 40.81 3.91 15.62
N PRO A 572 39.50 3.86 15.32
CA PRO A 572 38.69 2.67 15.59
C PRO A 572 39.20 1.47 14.77
N THR A 573 39.10 0.27 15.34
CA THR A 573 39.53 -0.98 14.69
C THR A 573 38.45 -1.62 13.80
N THR A 574 37.24 -1.05 13.80
CA THR A 574 36.11 -1.51 12.98
C THR A 574 35.48 -0.35 12.22
N LYS A 575 34.64 -0.67 11.24
CA LYS A 575 33.88 0.33 10.45
C LYS A 575 32.62 0.84 11.19
N PHE A 576 32.42 0.49 12.46
CA PHE A 576 31.26 0.86 13.25
C PHE A 576 31.68 1.80 14.39
N PHE A 577 31.46 3.10 14.21
CA PHE A 577 31.80 4.12 15.19
C PHE A 577 30.87 5.32 15.10
N VAL A 578 30.85 6.12 16.16
CA VAL A 578 30.26 7.47 16.19
C VAL A 578 31.41 8.45 16.43
N LEU A 579 31.56 9.45 15.56
CA LEU A 579 32.52 10.54 15.74
C LEU A 579 31.76 11.82 16.07
N ASN A 580 31.98 12.34 17.29
CA ASN A 580 31.43 13.61 17.74
C ASN A 580 32.54 14.63 17.83
N ALA A 581 32.40 15.75 17.12
CA ALA A 581 33.38 16.83 17.12
C ALA A 581 32.71 18.19 16.94
N GLN A 582 33.40 19.24 17.39
CA GLN A 582 33.00 20.64 17.19
C GLN A 582 34.16 21.34 16.49
N LEU A 583 33.89 21.96 15.34
CA LEU A 583 34.84 22.78 14.61
C LEU A 583 34.49 24.25 14.88
N SER A 584 35.47 25.03 15.31
CA SER A 584 35.32 26.48 15.51
C SER A 584 36.16 27.20 14.48
N PHE A 585 35.54 28.15 13.78
CA PHE A 585 36.18 28.90 12.72
C PHE A 585 36.36 30.37 13.12
N PRO A 586 37.52 30.99 12.82
CA PRO A 586 37.68 32.42 12.99
C PRO A 586 36.81 33.19 11.99
N LYS A 587 36.51 34.47 12.26
CA LYS A 587 35.73 35.33 11.35
C LYS A 587 36.30 35.37 9.92
N SER A 588 37.63 35.31 9.77
CA SER A 588 38.31 35.29 8.47
C SER A 588 38.02 34.03 7.64
N ALA A 589 37.54 32.94 8.25
CA ALA A 589 37.22 31.72 7.53
C ALA A 589 35.99 31.84 6.62
N ARG A 590 35.22 32.93 6.73
CA ARG A 590 34.13 33.24 5.80
C ARG A 590 34.64 33.51 4.37
N ASP A 591 35.95 33.68 4.20
CA ASP A 591 36.63 33.68 2.88
C ASP A 591 36.52 32.27 2.24
N PRO A 592 36.25 32.13 0.93
CA PRO A 592 35.72 30.89 0.34
C PRO A 592 36.73 29.74 0.25
N GLY A 593 38.00 29.96 0.59
CA GLY A 593 39.05 28.95 0.50
C GLY A 593 39.06 27.91 1.62
N VAL A 594 38.37 28.15 2.74
CA VAL A 594 38.50 27.28 3.92
C VAL A 594 37.66 26.01 3.79
N GLN A 595 38.34 24.85 3.88
CA GLN A 595 37.75 23.53 3.98
C GLN A 595 38.31 22.82 5.22
N ALA A 596 37.43 22.29 6.10
CA ALA A 596 37.87 21.58 7.29
C ALA A 596 36.94 20.45 7.68
N GLY A 597 37.50 19.34 8.13
CA GLY A 597 36.74 18.17 8.56
C GLY A 597 37.60 16.95 8.83
N PHE A 598 37.10 15.77 8.47
CA PHE A 598 37.66 14.49 8.82
C PHE A 598 37.87 13.60 7.60
N LYS A 599 38.92 12.79 7.66
CA LYS A 599 39.15 11.68 6.73
C LYS A 599 38.86 10.39 7.48
N ILE A 600 37.87 9.62 7.03
CA ILE A 600 37.41 8.39 7.66
C ILE A 600 37.62 7.18 6.75
N LEU A 601 37.46 5.97 7.32
CA LEU A 601 37.58 4.69 6.60
C LEU A 601 38.85 4.64 5.73
N SER A 602 39.97 5.11 6.30
CA SER A 602 41.19 5.35 5.54
C SER A 602 42.20 4.22 5.69
N SER A 603 42.80 3.85 4.56
CA SER A 603 43.95 2.97 4.42
C SER A 603 44.93 3.57 3.40
N GLU A 604 45.92 2.80 2.97
CA GLU A 604 46.80 3.20 1.85
C GLU A 604 46.05 3.30 0.52
N LEU A 605 44.94 2.57 0.37
CA LEU A 605 44.21 2.42 -0.91
C LEU A 605 42.85 3.13 -0.92
N GLU A 606 42.23 3.33 0.24
CA GLU A 606 40.85 3.83 0.37
C GLU A 606 40.78 4.98 1.36
N SER A 607 39.82 5.89 1.15
CA SER A 607 39.46 6.92 2.11
C SER A 607 38.20 7.68 1.73
N THR A 608 37.45 8.14 2.72
CA THR A 608 36.33 9.08 2.54
C THR A 608 36.62 10.37 3.28
N THR A 609 36.38 11.53 2.65
CA THR A 609 36.50 12.85 3.31
C THR A 609 35.13 13.43 3.61
N ILE A 610 34.96 13.99 4.80
CA ILE A 610 33.76 14.72 5.22
C ILE A 610 34.22 16.07 5.75
N TYR A 611 33.84 17.16 5.09
CA TYR A 611 34.32 18.50 5.45
C TYR A 611 33.26 19.56 5.24
N TYR A 612 33.31 20.63 6.04
CA TYR A 612 32.58 21.86 5.76
C TYR A 612 33.42 22.74 4.83
N GLN A 613 32.77 23.41 3.88
CA GLN A 613 33.40 24.39 2.99
C GLN A 613 32.59 25.69 2.98
N PHE A 614 33.27 26.82 3.13
CA PHE A 614 32.62 28.14 3.20
C PHE A 614 32.21 28.70 1.83
N SER A 615 32.84 28.27 0.73
CA SER A 615 32.57 28.80 -0.62
C SER A 615 31.12 28.66 -1.09
N ASN A 616 30.41 27.66 -0.59
CA ASN A 616 28.99 27.44 -0.86
C ASN A 616 28.26 26.89 0.39
N GLU A 617 28.83 27.18 1.56
CA GLU A 617 28.24 26.88 2.88
C GLU A 617 27.78 25.43 3.03
N SER A 618 28.61 24.48 2.59
CA SER A 618 28.19 23.08 2.49
C SER A 618 29.02 22.13 3.34
N ILE A 619 28.37 21.11 3.92
CA ILE A 619 29.03 19.86 4.30
C ILE A 619 29.14 18.98 3.05
N VAL A 620 30.36 18.58 2.71
CA VAL A 620 30.67 17.75 1.54
C VAL A 620 31.19 16.39 1.98
N ILE A 621 30.68 15.34 1.33
CA ILE A 621 31.20 13.97 1.44
C ILE A 621 31.92 13.62 0.14
N GLY A 622 33.25 13.63 0.18
CA GLY A 622 34.12 13.23 -0.92
C GLY A 622 34.27 11.71 -0.99
N ARG A 623 33.68 11.09 -2.03
CA ARG A 623 33.64 9.63 -2.20
C ARG A 623 34.54 9.06 -3.31
N SER A 624 35.33 9.91 -3.97
CA SER A 624 36.16 9.53 -5.13
C SER A 624 37.21 8.46 -4.84
N ASN A 625 37.58 8.28 -3.57
CA ASN A 625 38.54 7.27 -3.13
C ASN A 625 37.94 6.31 -2.07
N THR A 626 36.62 6.25 -1.92
CA THR A 626 35.98 5.48 -0.83
C THR A 626 36.12 3.98 -0.99
N SER A 627 36.13 3.46 -2.22
CA SER A 627 36.14 2.01 -2.46
C SER A 627 37.09 1.64 -3.59
N ALA A 628 38.00 0.72 -3.31
CA ALA A 628 38.93 0.14 -4.29
C ALA A 628 38.21 -0.74 -5.33
N ALA A 629 37.07 -1.34 -4.97
CA ALA A 629 36.29 -2.21 -5.84
C ALA A 629 35.73 -1.49 -7.09
N VAL A 630 35.66 -0.16 -7.05
CA VAL A 630 35.24 0.67 -8.19
C VAL A 630 36.20 0.55 -9.35
N GLN A 631 37.51 0.47 -9.07
CA GLN A 631 38.54 0.37 -10.10
C GLN A 631 38.52 -0.98 -10.83
N THR A 632 37.94 -2.01 -10.21
CA THR A 632 37.84 -3.36 -10.76
C THR A 632 36.47 -3.65 -11.37
N THR A 633 35.54 -2.68 -11.36
CA THR A 633 34.17 -2.86 -11.86
C THR A 633 33.83 -1.76 -12.86
N THR A 634 33.98 -2.06 -14.15
CA THR A 634 33.95 -1.11 -15.28
C THR A 634 32.66 -0.30 -15.42
N GLU A 635 31.56 -0.73 -14.77
CA GLU A 635 30.23 -0.11 -14.89
C GLU A 635 29.85 0.81 -13.70
N ILE A 636 30.67 0.89 -12.64
CA ILE A 636 30.33 1.58 -11.38
C ILE A 636 31.08 2.93 -11.22
N GLU A 637 32.02 3.26 -12.11
CA GLU A 637 32.90 4.46 -12.00
C GLU A 637 32.14 5.79 -11.81
N HIS A 638 30.98 5.96 -12.44
CA HIS A 638 30.20 7.21 -12.36
C HIS A 638 29.61 7.46 -10.96
N TYR A 639 29.29 6.41 -10.20
CA TYR A 639 28.62 6.53 -8.89
C TYR A 639 29.53 7.10 -7.79
N TYR A 640 30.83 6.76 -7.81
CA TYR A 640 31.79 7.18 -6.79
C TYR A 640 32.45 8.52 -7.07
N ARG A 641 32.28 9.08 -8.28
CA ARG A 641 32.75 10.44 -8.62
C ARG A 641 31.78 11.55 -8.17
N VAL A 642 30.57 11.21 -7.72
CA VAL A 642 29.57 12.18 -7.26
C VAL A 642 29.93 12.70 -5.86
N ARG A 643 30.19 14.01 -5.76
CA ARG A 643 30.26 14.73 -4.48
C ARG A 643 28.83 14.91 -3.97
N ALA A 644 28.56 14.46 -2.75
CA ALA A 644 27.34 14.85 -2.04
C ALA A 644 27.64 16.12 -1.24
N SER A 645 26.81 17.15 -1.41
CA SER A 645 26.90 18.41 -0.65
C SER A 645 25.55 18.71 -0.02
N ALA A 646 25.58 19.13 1.24
CA ALA A 646 24.44 19.63 2.00
C ALA A 646 24.72 21.08 2.37
N VAL A 647 23.85 22.03 2.01
CA VAL A 647 23.99 23.41 2.48
C VAL A 647 23.59 23.46 3.96
N VAL A 648 24.38 24.11 4.81
CA VAL A 648 24.23 24.11 6.28
C VAL A 648 24.24 25.50 6.87
#